data_AF-A0A2N0LSS8-F1
#
_entry.id   AF-A0A2N0LSS8-F1
#
_cell.length_a   1.000
_cell.length_b   1.000
_cell.length_c   1.000
_cell.angle_alpha   90.00
_cell.angle_beta   90.00
_cell.angle_gamma   90.00
#
_symmetry.space_group_name_H-M   'P 1'
#
loop_
_entity.id
_entity.type
_entity.pdbx_description
1 polymer ?
#
loop_
_entity_poly.entity_id
_entity_poly.type
_entity_poly.pdbx_seq_one_letter_code
_entity_poly.pdbx_strand_id
1 'polypeptide(L)'
;MASSNRASPTWQESLSNIMRLEESRSFDNGAVVGGLDKFLLRWSGSMSESLEDPALVQPLTTSSYASMSREERRIWVERWRAVLDSERAPTTSPVSPISSATVPSEKNRTTVKNARAAQNPQADKYPVTAGSSRSGQKSKIQETESKPAPATLAPVAKDNGASTAVSKGKETPAGLSLDAPVSRLRGVDAKLSAKLARLDVQSIRDLLYLFPRRHQDYSHYAKISELVPGVECTLIANVWEAQEVSGGRGGKRKAIKAVLGDETGNLQVIWFGQRFLARTLKPNSRIAVSGKPGVFRGQLVLESPDYEVLEIEQTPIHTGRMVPIYPLTEGLSGRNLRRFTWQALQEWLGGVEELLPSDILDRSGGMPLQQAIQQAHFPDSPESWERARRRLAFDELFTLQLAVLGRRKHRNQDVTGVAVETRHQVLEGFLATLPFKFTGAQERCIQDILSDLDRGTPPMNRLLQGEVGSGKTVVALAALLMVTAQGHQGAIMVPTEVLAEQHFRTVTGLLGGAVQTAKSDYLISIYLEYLERSVTVGLLTGSTRLSRKRELTEMAAAGALDLIIGTHALIQSGVSMPNLALAVTDEQHRFGVAQRSALRQRGKVSPHALLMSATPIPRTLSLTLYGDLDISTLDELPAGRQEVATRWLPPTSREAAYGFLRKQLKEGRQAFVVCPLVDESEAIESKAATEEYERLSTEVFPDLTLGLLHGRMKPKEKDRVMRKFRDAETGILVSTAVVEVGIDVANATVMLIEGADRFGLAQLHQFRGRVGRGEHKSYCMLLSDSPSEVAKERLSALESIHDGFQLAEVDLELRGPGDFFGTRQSGLPNLRMAHISDRKLLESAREEAAKVMEKDPELKAKKHALLAAQVARFLDAVSEEGS
;
A
#
# COMPACT_ATOMS: atom_id res chain seq x y z
N MET A 1 -27.25 1.30 4.49
CA MET A 1 -27.74 2.55 3.87
C MET A 1 -27.02 3.72 4.54
N ALA A 2 -26.39 4.63 3.77
CA ALA A 2 -26.02 5.99 4.16
C ALA A 2 -25.30 6.65 2.97
N SER A 3 -26.00 7.49 2.19
CA SER A 3 -25.40 8.18 1.04
C SER A 3 -24.76 9.50 1.48
N SER A 4 -23.43 9.59 1.40
CA SER A 4 -22.69 10.81 1.71
C SER A 4 -22.95 11.88 0.64
N ASN A 5 -23.65 12.95 1.03
CA ASN A 5 -23.83 14.12 0.18
C ASN A 5 -22.50 14.90 0.09
N ARG A 6 -21.67 14.59 -0.92
CA ARG A 6 -20.64 15.53 -1.37
C ARG A 6 -21.33 16.68 -2.09
N ALA A 7 -21.27 17.88 -1.53
CA ALA A 7 -21.69 19.08 -2.24
C ALA A 7 -20.84 19.26 -3.51
N SER A 8 -21.47 19.67 -4.60
CA SER A 8 -20.75 20.08 -5.81
C SER A 8 -19.96 21.36 -5.51
N PRO A 9 -18.68 21.48 -5.94
CA PRO A 9 -17.92 22.70 -5.74
C PRO A 9 -18.59 23.88 -6.45
N THR A 10 -18.48 25.06 -5.86
CA THR A 10 -19.01 26.30 -6.44
C THR A 10 -18.26 26.67 -7.72
N TRP A 11 -18.86 27.52 -8.56
CA TRP A 11 -18.19 28.03 -9.74
C TRP A 11 -16.99 28.94 -9.37
N GLN A 12 -17.06 29.64 -8.23
CA GLN A 12 -15.98 30.50 -7.70
C GLN A 12 -14.76 29.68 -7.27
N GLU A 13 -14.95 28.60 -6.49
CA GLU A 13 -13.87 27.67 -6.12
C GLU A 13 -13.28 26.98 -7.36
N SER A 14 -14.14 26.55 -8.29
CA SER A 14 -13.72 25.92 -9.53
C SER A 14 -12.86 26.86 -10.38
N LEU A 15 -13.29 28.11 -10.57
CA LEU A 15 -12.55 29.12 -11.33
C LEU A 15 -11.23 29.50 -10.65
N SER A 16 -11.22 29.67 -9.33
CA SER A 16 -10.02 29.97 -8.53
C SER A 16 -8.97 28.84 -8.62
N ASN A 17 -9.40 27.58 -8.61
CA ASN A 17 -8.52 26.43 -8.80
C ASN A 17 -7.98 26.34 -10.24
N ILE A 18 -8.79 26.66 -11.25
CA ILE A 18 -8.35 26.70 -12.66
C ILE A 18 -7.31 27.81 -12.87
N MET A 19 -7.50 28.99 -12.27
CA MET A 19 -6.53 30.10 -12.31
C MET A 19 -5.17 29.71 -11.70
N ARG A 20 -5.16 29.00 -10.56
CA ARG A 20 -3.92 28.46 -9.96
C ARG A 20 -3.25 27.40 -10.85
N LEU A 21 -4.03 26.60 -11.57
CA LEU A 21 -3.51 25.62 -12.52
C LEU A 21 -2.88 26.29 -13.75
N GLU A 22 -3.50 27.34 -14.31
CA GLU A 22 -2.91 28.16 -15.38
C GLU A 22 -1.61 28.86 -14.91
N GLU A 23 -1.60 29.43 -13.70
CA GLU A 23 -0.43 30.05 -13.07
C GLU A 23 0.74 29.04 -12.97
N SER A 24 0.47 27.81 -12.49
CA SER A 24 1.47 26.74 -12.41
C SER A 24 1.94 26.19 -13.77
N ARG A 25 1.27 26.56 -14.87
CA ARG A 25 1.56 26.10 -16.25
C ARG A 25 2.01 27.22 -17.19
N SER A 26 2.31 28.41 -16.66
CA SER A 26 2.70 29.58 -17.47
C SER A 26 1.63 29.98 -18.52
N PHE A 27 0.36 29.90 -18.11
CA PHE A 27 -0.82 30.41 -18.84
C PHE A 27 -1.01 29.76 -20.23
N ASP A 28 -0.89 28.43 -20.29
CA ASP A 28 -0.94 27.66 -21.54
C ASP A 28 -2.37 27.45 -22.10
N ASN A 29 -3.43 27.74 -21.32
CA ASN A 29 -4.83 27.36 -21.57
C ASN A 29 -5.07 25.83 -21.55
N GLY A 30 -4.20 25.10 -20.83
CA GLY A 30 -4.22 23.64 -20.68
C GLY A 30 -4.86 23.15 -19.38
N ALA A 31 -5.29 24.04 -18.47
CA ALA A 31 -5.86 23.64 -17.17
C ALA A 31 -7.22 22.93 -17.26
N VAL A 32 -7.97 23.09 -18.36
CA VAL A 32 -9.30 22.49 -18.56
C VAL A 32 -9.43 21.88 -19.96
N VAL A 33 -10.08 20.71 -20.06
CA VAL A 33 -10.33 20.03 -21.34
C VAL A 33 -11.27 20.85 -22.24
N GLY A 34 -10.66 21.58 -23.18
CA GLY A 34 -11.34 22.51 -24.08
C GLY A 34 -11.17 23.99 -23.72
N GLY A 35 -10.24 24.34 -22.83
CA GLY A 35 -9.86 25.70 -22.48
C GLY A 35 -10.80 26.39 -21.48
N LEU A 36 -10.32 27.49 -20.90
CA LEU A 36 -11.04 28.29 -19.91
C LEU A 36 -12.36 28.87 -20.47
N ASP A 37 -12.38 29.29 -21.73
CA ASP A 37 -13.57 29.84 -22.41
C ASP A 37 -14.77 28.89 -22.34
N LYS A 38 -14.53 27.58 -22.49
CA LYS A 38 -15.56 26.54 -22.46
C LYS A 38 -16.07 26.26 -21.04
N PHE A 39 -15.28 26.60 -20.01
CA PHE A 39 -15.73 26.64 -18.63
C PHE A 39 -16.59 27.89 -18.38
N LEU A 40 -16.12 29.07 -18.78
CA LEU A 40 -16.85 30.34 -18.60
C LEU A 40 -18.21 30.32 -19.32
N LEU A 41 -18.27 29.85 -20.57
CA LEU A 41 -19.51 29.65 -21.33
C LEU A 41 -20.48 28.63 -20.70
N ARG A 42 -19.98 27.68 -19.89
CA ARG A 42 -20.79 26.66 -19.22
C ARG A 42 -21.42 27.18 -17.91
N TRP A 43 -20.75 28.11 -17.24
CA TRP A 43 -21.14 28.61 -15.91
C TRP A 43 -21.66 30.05 -15.90
N SER A 44 -21.59 30.76 -17.03
CA SER A 44 -22.03 32.16 -17.21
C SER A 44 -23.40 32.48 -16.61
N GLY A 45 -24.41 31.62 -16.81
CA GLY A 45 -25.75 31.80 -16.22
C GLY A 45 -25.72 31.81 -14.68
N SER A 46 -25.01 30.86 -14.07
CA SER A 46 -24.85 30.82 -12.61
C SER A 46 -23.97 31.96 -12.08
N MET A 47 -23.01 32.44 -12.86
CA MET A 47 -22.23 33.65 -12.53
C MET A 47 -23.15 34.88 -12.48
N SER A 48 -24.00 35.08 -13.48
CA SER A 48 -24.97 36.19 -13.50
C SER A 48 -26.07 36.12 -12.45
N GLU A 49 -26.30 34.96 -11.84
CA GLU A 49 -27.21 34.78 -10.70
C GLU A 49 -26.51 34.91 -9.33
N SER A 50 -25.17 34.96 -9.28
CA SER A 50 -24.39 34.92 -8.03
C SER A 50 -23.61 36.21 -7.71
N LEU A 51 -23.39 37.08 -8.69
CA LEU A 51 -22.56 38.29 -8.57
C LEU A 51 -23.42 39.53 -8.28
N GLU A 52 -22.91 40.45 -7.44
CA GLU A 52 -23.64 41.69 -7.10
C GLU A 52 -23.72 42.68 -8.28
N ASP A 53 -22.74 42.66 -9.19
CA ASP A 53 -22.80 43.38 -10.48
C ASP A 53 -22.77 42.41 -11.69
N PRO A 54 -23.93 42.14 -12.32
CA PRO A 54 -24.01 41.32 -13.53
C PRO A 54 -23.20 41.85 -14.74
N ALA A 55 -22.82 43.13 -14.76
CA ALA A 55 -22.02 43.70 -15.85
C ALA A 55 -20.61 43.07 -15.93
N LEU A 56 -20.07 42.56 -14.81
CA LEU A 56 -18.78 41.87 -14.75
C LEU A 56 -18.77 40.55 -15.56
N VAL A 57 -19.93 39.94 -15.84
CA VAL A 57 -20.03 38.67 -16.59
C VAL A 57 -19.84 38.86 -18.10
N GLN A 58 -20.13 40.04 -18.66
CA GLN A 58 -19.96 40.27 -20.10
C GLN A 58 -18.47 40.26 -20.53
N PRO A 59 -17.53 40.96 -19.85
CA PRO A 59 -16.10 40.84 -20.17
C PRO A 59 -15.55 39.42 -20.05
N LEU A 60 -16.02 38.63 -19.06
CA LEU A 60 -15.63 37.22 -18.87
C LEU A 60 -16.07 36.31 -20.03
N THR A 61 -17.14 36.66 -20.75
CA THR A 61 -17.76 35.78 -21.75
C THR A 61 -17.60 36.25 -23.18
N THR A 62 -17.22 37.52 -23.39
CA THR A 62 -16.90 38.08 -24.72
C THR A 62 -15.41 38.07 -25.04
N SER A 63 -14.53 38.04 -24.04
CA SER A 63 -13.07 37.95 -24.25
C SER A 63 -12.61 36.50 -24.30
N SER A 64 -12.09 36.06 -25.46
CA SER A 64 -11.61 34.68 -25.67
C SER A 64 -10.19 34.52 -25.12
N TYR A 65 -10.06 33.88 -23.95
CA TYR A 65 -8.80 33.56 -23.29
C TYR A 65 -7.90 32.69 -24.18
N ALA A 66 -8.48 31.78 -24.98
CA ALA A 66 -7.76 31.03 -26.01
C ALA A 66 -7.08 31.93 -27.04
N SER A 67 -7.66 33.08 -27.40
CA SER A 67 -7.09 34.02 -28.40
C SER A 67 -6.02 34.96 -27.85
N MET A 68 -5.92 35.11 -26.52
CA MET A 68 -4.93 35.96 -25.85
C MET A 68 -3.53 35.35 -25.87
N SER A 69 -2.50 36.21 -25.92
CA SER A 69 -1.11 35.82 -25.65
C SER A 69 -0.89 35.48 -24.17
N ARG A 70 0.22 34.81 -23.85
CA ARG A 70 0.53 34.39 -22.46
C ARG A 70 0.61 35.56 -21.48
N GLU A 71 1.11 36.72 -21.92
CA GLU A 71 1.24 37.90 -21.05
C GLU A 71 -0.12 38.54 -20.77
N GLU A 72 -0.99 38.62 -21.79
CA GLU A 72 -2.38 39.07 -21.63
C GLU A 72 -3.17 38.11 -20.74
N ARG A 73 -2.96 36.78 -20.86
CA ARG A 73 -3.56 35.78 -19.96
C ARG A 73 -3.08 35.92 -18.52
N ARG A 74 -1.80 36.21 -18.28
CA ARG A 74 -1.25 36.50 -16.94
C ARG A 74 -1.98 37.69 -16.31
N ILE A 75 -2.05 38.80 -17.04
CA ILE A 75 -2.74 40.04 -16.60
C ILE A 75 -4.25 39.78 -16.38
N TRP A 76 -4.88 38.96 -17.23
CA TRP A 76 -6.29 38.55 -17.08
C TRP A 76 -6.51 37.76 -15.79
N VAL A 77 -5.65 36.76 -15.49
CA VAL A 77 -5.75 35.95 -14.26
C VAL A 77 -5.49 36.80 -13.02
N GLU A 78 -4.47 37.65 -13.02
CA GLU A 78 -4.16 38.57 -11.91
C GLU A 78 -5.32 39.53 -11.62
N ARG A 79 -5.92 40.11 -12.67
CA ARG A 79 -7.09 41.00 -12.56
C ARG A 79 -8.31 40.31 -11.97
N TRP A 80 -8.66 39.11 -12.44
CA TRP A 80 -9.85 38.40 -11.97
C TRP A 80 -9.68 37.74 -10.60
N ARG A 81 -8.45 37.39 -10.21
CA ARG A 81 -8.11 36.98 -8.85
C ARG A 81 -8.40 38.11 -7.85
N ALA A 82 -7.99 39.33 -8.16
CA ALA A 82 -8.28 40.49 -7.30
C ALA A 82 -9.79 40.74 -7.12
N VAL A 83 -10.62 40.51 -8.15
CA VAL A 83 -12.09 40.59 -8.03
C VAL A 83 -12.63 39.47 -7.12
N LEU A 84 -12.25 38.21 -7.39
CA LEU A 84 -12.73 37.04 -6.63
C LEU A 84 -12.30 37.04 -5.16
N ASP A 85 -11.14 37.61 -4.85
CA ASP A 85 -10.67 37.76 -3.47
C ASP A 85 -11.31 39.01 -2.79
N SER A 86 -11.82 39.99 -3.54
CA SER A 86 -12.57 41.14 -2.98
C SER A 86 -13.99 40.78 -2.53
N GLU A 87 -14.70 39.89 -3.24
CA GLU A 87 -16.02 39.39 -2.83
C GLU A 87 -15.96 38.45 -1.61
N ARG A 88 -14.76 38.03 -1.18
CA ARG A 88 -14.56 37.10 -0.05
C ARG A 88 -14.37 37.79 1.30
N ALA A 89 -14.34 39.13 1.35
CA ALA A 89 -14.17 39.88 2.58
C ALA A 89 -15.52 40.23 3.24
N PRO A 90 -15.73 39.95 4.55
CA PRO A 90 -16.92 40.39 5.27
C PRO A 90 -16.91 41.92 5.45
N THR A 91 -18.08 42.54 5.37
CA THR A 91 -18.24 44.01 5.31
C THR A 91 -17.97 44.72 6.65
N THR A 92 -16.86 45.46 6.73
CA THR A 92 -16.60 46.43 7.81
C THR A 92 -16.02 47.75 7.27
N SER A 93 -16.81 48.82 7.26
CA SER A 93 -16.30 50.20 7.13
C SER A 93 -15.73 50.68 8.47
N PRO A 94 -14.74 51.60 8.50
CA PRO A 94 -15.13 53.03 8.53
C PRO A 94 -14.13 54.07 7.94
N VAL A 95 -14.69 55.22 7.53
CA VAL A 95 -14.12 56.59 7.55
C VAL A 95 -13.00 57.00 6.55
N SER A 96 -13.22 58.16 5.92
CA SER A 96 -12.31 58.90 5.01
C SER A 96 -11.55 60.04 5.74
N PRO A 97 -10.72 60.83 5.04
CA PRO A 97 -11.20 62.19 4.72
C PRO A 97 -10.71 62.80 3.38
N ILE A 98 -11.26 64.02 3.13
CA ILE A 98 -10.96 65.02 2.08
C ILE A 98 -11.74 64.80 0.76
N SER A 99 -12.49 65.77 0.18
CA SER A 99 -13.07 67.03 0.71
C SER A 99 -14.13 67.61 -0.27
N SER A 100 -14.87 68.66 0.15
CA SER A 100 -15.75 69.58 -0.64
C SER A 100 -16.95 68.97 -1.42
N ALA A 101 -18.18 69.52 -1.38
CA ALA A 101 -18.72 70.67 -0.63
C ALA A 101 -20.27 70.66 -0.50
N THR A 102 -20.81 71.56 0.34
CA THR A 102 -22.20 72.12 0.36
C THR A 102 -23.44 71.25 0.64
N VAL A 103 -23.91 71.25 1.91
CA VAL A 103 -25.06 72.06 2.43
C VAL A 103 -26.44 71.96 1.69
N PRO A 104 -27.62 71.84 2.38
CA PRO A 104 -27.91 71.36 3.75
C PRO A 104 -29.25 70.56 3.93
N SER A 105 -29.71 70.40 5.20
CA SER A 105 -31.11 70.18 5.67
C SER A 105 -31.71 68.75 5.61
N GLU A 106 -32.55 68.28 6.55
CA GLU A 106 -32.89 68.79 7.90
C GLU A 106 -33.47 67.72 8.86
N LYS A 107 -33.35 67.97 10.18
CA LYS A 107 -34.26 67.62 11.30
C LYS A 107 -34.66 66.15 11.62
N ASN A 108 -34.38 65.79 12.89
CA ASN A 108 -35.32 65.23 13.90
C ASN A 108 -35.73 63.72 13.87
N ARG A 109 -36.02 63.05 15.01
CA ARG A 109 -35.68 63.23 16.45
C ARG A 109 -36.19 62.02 17.28
N THR A 110 -35.69 61.82 18.52
CA THR A 110 -36.38 61.17 19.70
C THR A 110 -36.85 59.69 19.58
N THR A 111 -36.37 58.68 20.35
CA THR A 111 -36.58 58.35 21.80
C THR A 111 -38.02 57.85 22.15
N VAL A 112 -38.36 56.95 23.11
CA VAL A 112 -37.61 56.27 24.21
C VAL A 112 -38.42 55.09 24.87
N LYS A 113 -37.73 54.11 25.49
CA LYS A 113 -38.06 53.20 26.64
C LYS A 113 -39.43 52.45 26.84
N ASN A 114 -39.28 51.16 27.21
CA ASN A 114 -39.87 50.42 28.38
C ASN A 114 -41.34 49.90 28.46
N ALA A 115 -41.44 48.54 28.41
CA ALA A 115 -41.80 47.63 29.54
C ALA A 115 -43.26 47.25 29.97
N ARG A 116 -43.38 45.95 30.36
CA ARG A 116 -44.28 45.27 31.36
C ARG A 116 -45.74 44.83 31.03
N ALA A 117 -45.89 43.49 30.89
CA ALA A 117 -46.55 42.55 31.84
C ALA A 117 -48.03 42.06 31.69
N ALA A 118 -48.19 40.73 31.93
CA ALA A 118 -49.38 39.95 32.37
C ALA A 118 -50.57 39.79 31.37
N GLN A 119 -51.44 38.74 31.39
CA GLN A 119 -51.93 37.86 32.48
C GLN A 119 -52.09 36.35 32.08
N ASN A 120 -52.78 35.55 32.92
CA ASN A 120 -53.02 34.07 32.89
C ASN A 120 -54.58 33.80 32.86
N PRO A 121 -55.23 32.61 33.09
CA PRO A 121 -54.79 31.38 33.81
C PRO A 121 -55.31 29.97 33.35
N GLN A 122 -54.91 28.92 34.11
CA GLN A 122 -55.55 27.59 34.34
C GLN A 122 -55.52 26.48 33.23
N ALA A 123 -55.39 25.17 33.53
CA ALA A 123 -55.09 24.42 34.78
C ALA A 123 -54.60 22.96 34.54
N ASP A 124 -53.89 22.37 35.53
CA ASP A 124 -53.88 20.96 36.04
C ASP A 124 -53.94 19.71 35.09
N LYS A 125 -53.32 18.54 35.36
CA LYS A 125 -52.57 17.99 36.54
C LYS A 125 -51.63 16.81 36.17
N TYR A 126 -51.00 16.20 37.18
CA TYR A 126 -49.82 15.27 37.17
C TYR A 126 -49.91 14.34 38.45
N PRO A 127 -48.97 13.41 38.84
CA PRO A 127 -47.90 12.66 38.14
C PRO A 127 -47.58 11.19 38.68
N VAL A 128 -46.44 10.61 38.24
CA VAL A 128 -45.54 9.49 38.71
C VAL A 128 -45.93 8.30 39.65
N THR A 129 -45.07 7.27 39.54
CA THR A 129 -44.48 6.30 40.54
C THR A 129 -44.83 4.80 40.44
N ALA A 130 -43.99 3.95 41.03
CA ALA A 130 -43.79 2.54 40.66
C ALA A 130 -43.69 1.58 41.87
N GLY A 131 -43.88 0.27 41.64
CA GLY A 131 -43.33 -0.77 42.53
C GLY A 131 -44.10 -2.09 42.69
N SER A 132 -43.36 -3.20 42.58
CA SER A 132 -43.46 -4.42 43.42
C SER A 132 -44.61 -5.46 43.28
N SER A 133 -44.23 -6.64 42.76
CA SER A 133 -44.33 -7.99 43.39
C SER A 133 -45.62 -8.86 43.42
N ARG A 134 -45.40 -10.11 42.94
CA ARG A 134 -45.76 -11.45 43.51
C ARG A 134 -47.11 -12.16 43.19
N SER A 135 -46.97 -13.50 43.10
CA SER A 135 -47.98 -14.59 43.05
C SER A 135 -48.82 -14.75 41.75
N GLY A 136 -49.20 -15.96 41.28
CA GLY A 136 -48.50 -17.25 41.39
C GLY A 136 -49.30 -18.49 41.85
N GLN A 137 -50.05 -19.15 40.94
CA GLN A 137 -50.55 -20.55 40.97
C GLN A 137 -51.02 -20.92 39.53
N LYS A 138 -50.92 -22.10 38.89
CA LYS A 138 -50.74 -23.56 39.19
C LYS A 138 -52.00 -24.46 39.13
N SER A 139 -52.23 -25.06 37.95
CA SER A 139 -52.96 -26.33 37.69
C SER A 139 -52.57 -26.78 36.24
N LYS A 140 -52.27 -28.05 35.84
CA LYS A 140 -52.87 -29.40 36.06
C LYS A 140 -54.34 -29.46 35.60
N ILE A 141 -54.87 -30.45 34.87
CA ILE A 141 -54.43 -31.78 34.33
C ILE A 141 -55.36 -32.08 33.09
N GLN A 142 -55.21 -33.02 32.13
CA GLN A 142 -54.58 -34.36 32.00
C GLN A 142 -54.13 -34.64 30.53
N GLU A 143 -53.66 -35.86 30.22
CA GLU A 143 -53.49 -36.44 28.87
C GLU A 143 -54.70 -37.30 28.43
N THR A 144 -54.89 -37.51 27.12
CA THR A 144 -55.45 -38.77 26.54
C THR A 144 -55.15 -38.87 25.04
N GLU A 145 -55.04 -40.10 24.50
CA GLU A 145 -54.54 -40.38 23.14
C GLU A 145 -55.65 -40.57 22.08
N SER A 146 -55.33 -40.24 20.81
CA SER A 146 -55.78 -41.04 19.66
C SER A 146 -54.88 -40.80 18.42
N LYS A 147 -54.27 -41.87 17.89
CA LYS A 147 -53.54 -41.86 16.59
C LYS A 147 -54.53 -41.87 15.41
N PRO A 148 -54.10 -41.47 14.19
CA PRO A 148 -53.57 -42.50 13.27
C PRO A 148 -52.07 -42.34 12.94
N ALA A 149 -51.47 -43.40 12.39
CA ALA A 149 -50.08 -43.41 11.94
C ALA A 149 -49.94 -43.01 10.44
N PRO A 150 -48.79 -42.46 10.02
CA PRO A 150 -48.54 -42.15 8.61
C PRO A 150 -48.31 -43.43 7.78
N ALA A 151 -48.74 -43.41 6.51
CA ALA A 151 -48.51 -44.51 5.58
C ALA A 151 -47.09 -44.48 5.01
N THR A 152 -46.43 -45.64 4.97
CA THR A 152 -45.05 -45.79 4.53
C THR A 152 -44.92 -45.89 3.01
N LEU A 153 -43.94 -45.19 2.42
CA LEU A 153 -43.31 -45.61 1.17
C LEU A 153 -41.79 -45.53 1.30
N ALA A 154 -41.11 -46.59 0.86
CA ALA A 154 -39.66 -46.76 0.97
C ALA A 154 -38.92 -46.05 -0.19
N PRO A 155 -37.63 -45.68 0.00
CA PRO A 155 -36.85 -45.06 -1.08
C PRO A 155 -36.54 -46.08 -2.18
N VAL A 156 -37.06 -45.84 -3.38
CA VAL A 156 -36.63 -46.57 -4.59
C VAL A 156 -35.33 -45.96 -5.08
N ALA A 157 -34.22 -46.60 -4.75
CA ALA A 157 -32.95 -46.32 -5.40
C ALA A 157 -33.04 -46.68 -6.88
N LYS A 158 -32.84 -45.69 -7.76
CA LYS A 158 -32.33 -45.92 -9.11
C LYS A 158 -31.00 -45.20 -9.25
N ASP A 159 -29.94 -45.98 -9.11
CA ASP A 159 -28.62 -45.62 -9.61
C ASP A 159 -28.75 -45.25 -11.10
N ASN A 160 -28.20 -44.10 -11.43
CA ASN A 160 -28.08 -43.55 -12.77
C ASN A 160 -26.90 -42.58 -12.69
N GLY A 161 -25.69 -43.15 -12.79
CA GLY A 161 -24.43 -42.42 -12.69
C GLY A 161 -24.28 -41.34 -13.78
N ALA A 162 -24.86 -40.16 -13.52
CA ALA A 162 -24.60 -38.94 -14.26
C ALA A 162 -23.18 -38.46 -13.95
N SER A 163 -22.20 -39.12 -14.58
CA SER A 163 -20.84 -38.60 -14.70
C SER A 163 -20.92 -37.13 -15.10
N THR A 164 -20.31 -36.25 -14.31
CA THR A 164 -20.16 -34.83 -14.63
C THR A 164 -19.23 -34.71 -15.83
N ALA A 165 -19.81 -34.90 -17.01
CA ALA A 165 -19.13 -34.86 -18.28
C ALA A 165 -18.60 -33.44 -18.49
N VAL A 166 -17.30 -33.26 -18.23
CA VAL A 166 -16.53 -32.12 -18.72
C VAL A 166 -16.88 -31.97 -20.20
N SER A 167 -17.51 -30.85 -20.56
CA SER A 167 -17.81 -30.54 -21.95
C SER A 167 -16.48 -30.48 -22.68
N LYS A 168 -16.17 -31.51 -23.48
CA LYS A 168 -14.93 -31.56 -24.26
C LYS A 168 -14.85 -30.29 -25.10
N GLY A 169 -13.97 -29.38 -24.71
CA GLY A 169 -13.64 -28.21 -25.51
C GLY A 169 -13.22 -28.70 -26.89
N LYS A 170 -13.59 -27.96 -27.94
CA LYS A 170 -13.11 -28.31 -29.28
C LYS A 170 -11.59 -28.23 -29.29
N GLU A 171 -10.97 -29.18 -29.96
CA GLU A 171 -9.54 -29.12 -30.25
C GLU A 171 -9.21 -27.79 -30.94
N THR A 172 -8.08 -27.19 -30.57
CA THR A 172 -7.60 -25.91 -31.08
C THR A 172 -7.65 -25.90 -32.62
N PRO A 173 -8.13 -24.83 -33.28
CA PRO A 173 -8.27 -24.82 -34.74
C PRO A 173 -6.98 -25.25 -35.43
N ALA A 174 -7.08 -26.35 -36.19
CA ALA A 174 -5.95 -27.24 -36.47
C ALA A 174 -4.69 -26.51 -36.97
N GLY A 175 -3.58 -26.67 -36.24
CA GLY A 175 -2.27 -26.13 -36.59
C GLY A 175 -1.96 -24.71 -36.08
N LEU A 176 -2.78 -24.12 -35.20
CA LEU A 176 -2.55 -22.79 -34.63
C LEU A 176 -2.17 -22.85 -33.14
N SER A 177 -1.12 -22.12 -32.74
CA SER A 177 -0.76 -21.92 -31.32
C SER A 177 -1.73 -20.96 -30.61
N LEU A 178 -1.84 -21.07 -29.28
CA LEU A 178 -2.42 -20.06 -28.39
C LEU A 178 -1.75 -18.68 -28.53
N ASP A 179 -0.48 -18.67 -28.95
CA ASP A 179 0.31 -17.44 -29.14
C ASP A 179 -0.07 -16.72 -30.45
N ALA A 180 -1.04 -17.25 -31.22
CA ALA A 180 -1.58 -16.59 -32.41
C ALA A 180 -2.32 -15.28 -32.07
N PRO A 181 -2.28 -14.25 -32.94
CA PRO A 181 -2.91 -12.96 -32.68
C PRO A 181 -4.43 -13.02 -32.46
N VAL A 182 -4.95 -12.17 -31.57
CA VAL A 182 -6.41 -12.09 -31.26
C VAL A 182 -7.30 -11.78 -32.46
N SER A 183 -6.76 -11.25 -33.56
CA SER A 183 -7.47 -11.06 -34.84
C SER A 183 -7.93 -12.38 -35.51
N ARG A 184 -7.52 -13.54 -34.98
CA ARG A 184 -8.06 -14.85 -35.36
C ARG A 184 -9.46 -15.13 -34.77
N LEU A 185 -9.90 -14.40 -33.74
CA LEU A 185 -11.23 -14.56 -33.14
C LEU A 185 -12.32 -13.89 -34.00
N ARG A 186 -13.50 -14.49 -34.07
CA ARG A 186 -14.57 -14.06 -34.99
C ARG A 186 -15.12 -12.69 -34.58
N GLY A 187 -14.99 -11.71 -35.48
CA GLY A 187 -15.45 -10.35 -35.24
C GLY A 187 -14.49 -9.46 -34.45
N VAL A 188 -13.22 -9.87 -34.28
CA VAL A 188 -12.12 -8.97 -33.90
C VAL A 188 -11.52 -8.40 -35.19
N ASP A 189 -11.79 -7.12 -35.49
CA ASP A 189 -11.17 -6.42 -36.62
C ASP A 189 -9.82 -5.79 -36.21
N ALA A 190 -9.11 -5.19 -37.17
CA ALA A 190 -7.84 -4.50 -36.88
C ALA A 190 -7.99 -3.35 -35.87
N LYS A 191 -9.15 -2.66 -35.84
CA LYS A 191 -9.42 -1.55 -34.91
C LYS A 191 -9.70 -2.05 -33.49
N LEU A 192 -10.33 -3.21 -33.33
CA LEU A 192 -10.50 -3.87 -32.03
C LEU A 192 -9.19 -4.52 -31.57
N SER A 193 -8.39 -5.10 -32.48
CA SER A 193 -7.05 -5.61 -32.17
C SER A 193 -6.16 -4.52 -31.57
N ALA A 194 -6.12 -3.34 -32.20
CA ALA A 194 -5.39 -2.17 -31.68
C ALA A 194 -5.95 -1.56 -30.38
N LYS A 195 -7.15 -1.98 -29.92
CA LYS A 195 -7.72 -1.62 -28.61
C LYS A 195 -7.46 -2.68 -27.53
N LEU A 196 -7.40 -3.95 -27.93
CA LEU A 196 -6.97 -5.06 -27.06
C LEU A 196 -5.47 -4.94 -26.74
N ALA A 197 -4.65 -4.50 -27.70
CA ALA A 197 -3.24 -4.18 -27.47
C ALA A 197 -3.01 -3.02 -26.47
N ARG A 198 -4.05 -2.22 -26.14
CA ARG A 198 -4.01 -1.20 -25.06
C ARG A 198 -4.41 -1.77 -23.68
N LEU A 199 -4.75 -3.05 -23.62
CA LEU A 199 -4.93 -3.87 -22.41
C LEU A 199 -3.85 -4.96 -22.37
N ASP A 200 -2.76 -4.78 -23.12
CA ASP A 200 -1.64 -5.72 -23.24
C ASP A 200 -2.05 -7.12 -23.74
N VAL A 201 -3.17 -7.18 -24.49
CA VAL A 201 -3.70 -8.39 -25.12
C VAL A 201 -3.39 -8.39 -26.61
N GLN A 202 -2.40 -9.17 -27.01
CA GLN A 202 -1.98 -9.31 -28.41
C GLN A 202 -2.31 -10.71 -28.97
N SER A 203 -2.12 -11.75 -28.16
CA SER A 203 -2.37 -13.15 -28.47
C SER A 203 -3.65 -13.69 -27.81
N ILE A 204 -4.10 -14.87 -28.25
CA ILE A 204 -5.24 -15.57 -27.64
C ILE A 204 -4.90 -16.05 -26.22
N ARG A 205 -3.63 -16.39 -25.95
CA ARG A 205 -3.14 -16.64 -24.59
C ARG A 205 -3.39 -15.44 -23.69
N ASP A 206 -3.05 -14.22 -24.13
CA ASP A 206 -3.22 -13.02 -23.29
C ASP A 206 -4.68 -12.79 -22.92
N LEU A 207 -5.62 -13.07 -23.84
CA LEU A 207 -7.05 -12.97 -23.59
C LEU A 207 -7.57 -14.04 -22.62
N LEU A 208 -7.02 -15.26 -22.66
CA LEU A 208 -7.31 -16.36 -21.72
C LEU A 208 -6.70 -16.16 -20.32
N TYR A 209 -5.77 -15.20 -20.18
CA TYR A 209 -5.20 -14.78 -18.90
C TYR A 209 -5.57 -13.32 -18.57
N LEU A 210 -6.52 -12.69 -19.28
CA LEU A 210 -7.07 -11.38 -18.95
C LEU A 210 -8.24 -11.57 -17.98
N PHE A 211 -7.93 -11.81 -16.71
CA PHE A 211 -8.94 -12.13 -15.71
C PHE A 211 -9.83 -10.92 -15.33
N PRO A 212 -11.08 -11.17 -14.88
CA PRO A 212 -11.98 -10.10 -14.43
C PRO A 212 -11.54 -9.53 -13.07
N ARG A 213 -11.77 -8.23 -12.86
CA ARG A 213 -11.51 -7.55 -11.57
C ARG A 213 -12.52 -7.92 -10.49
N ARG A 214 -13.73 -8.27 -10.89
CA ARG A 214 -14.83 -8.78 -10.05
C ARG A 214 -15.90 -9.41 -10.94
N HIS A 215 -16.82 -10.13 -10.33
CA HIS A 215 -18.06 -10.57 -10.97
C HIS A 215 -19.23 -9.74 -10.47
N GLN A 216 -20.29 -9.64 -11.28
CA GLN A 216 -21.62 -9.21 -10.84
C GLN A 216 -22.47 -10.47 -10.77
N ASP A 217 -23.03 -10.77 -9.59
CA ASP A 217 -23.85 -11.97 -9.45
C ASP A 217 -25.25 -11.74 -10.01
N TYR A 218 -25.53 -12.40 -11.13
CA TYR A 218 -26.83 -12.49 -11.77
C TYR A 218 -27.34 -13.95 -11.80
N SER A 219 -26.74 -14.87 -11.02
CA SER A 219 -27.13 -16.29 -10.97
C SER A 219 -28.52 -16.53 -10.39
N HIS A 220 -28.99 -15.62 -9.53
CA HIS A 220 -30.27 -15.76 -8.85
C HIS A 220 -31.45 -15.45 -9.77
N TYR A 221 -32.04 -16.50 -10.35
CA TYR A 221 -33.25 -16.43 -11.15
C TYR A 221 -34.50 -16.30 -10.28
N ALA A 222 -35.47 -15.52 -10.75
CA ALA A 222 -36.81 -15.40 -10.17
C ALA A 222 -37.87 -15.36 -11.28
N LYS A 223 -39.14 -15.58 -10.94
CA LYS A 223 -40.30 -15.23 -11.77
C LYS A 223 -40.79 -13.81 -11.46
N ILE A 224 -41.59 -13.20 -12.33
CA ILE A 224 -42.13 -11.84 -12.14
C ILE A 224 -42.96 -11.72 -10.85
N SER A 225 -43.67 -12.78 -10.43
CA SER A 225 -44.39 -12.82 -9.15
C SER A 225 -43.52 -12.85 -7.90
N GLU A 226 -42.23 -13.17 -8.01
CA GLU A 226 -41.30 -13.39 -6.89
C GLU A 226 -40.41 -12.16 -6.62
N LEU A 227 -40.63 -11.06 -7.35
CA LEU A 227 -39.79 -9.88 -7.35
C LEU A 227 -39.93 -9.02 -6.09
N VAL A 228 -38.86 -9.02 -5.27
CA VAL A 228 -38.73 -8.15 -4.08
C VAL A 228 -38.05 -6.82 -4.45
N PRO A 229 -38.64 -5.66 -4.13
CA PRO A 229 -38.01 -4.36 -4.37
C PRO A 229 -36.60 -4.22 -3.77
N GLY A 230 -35.65 -3.73 -4.57
CA GLY A 230 -34.27 -3.47 -4.18
C GLY A 230 -33.34 -4.70 -4.15
N VAL A 231 -33.87 -5.91 -4.19
CA VAL A 231 -33.09 -7.15 -4.35
C VAL A 231 -32.63 -7.28 -5.81
N GLU A 232 -31.46 -7.88 -6.05
CA GLU A 232 -30.92 -8.06 -7.40
C GLU A 232 -31.27 -9.47 -7.92
N CYS A 233 -31.81 -9.56 -9.14
CA CYS A 233 -32.36 -10.81 -9.69
C CYS A 233 -32.26 -10.85 -11.22
N THR A 234 -32.27 -12.06 -11.78
CA THR A 234 -32.45 -12.30 -13.22
C THR A 234 -33.85 -12.85 -13.51
N LEU A 235 -34.48 -12.27 -14.54
CA LEU A 235 -35.74 -12.74 -15.12
C LEU A 235 -35.47 -13.31 -16.51
N ILE A 236 -36.19 -14.35 -16.91
CA ILE A 236 -36.33 -14.75 -18.32
C ILE A 236 -37.79 -14.58 -18.72
N ALA A 237 -38.05 -13.66 -19.64
CA ALA A 237 -39.41 -13.29 -20.06
C ALA A 237 -39.48 -13.13 -21.59
N ASN A 238 -40.69 -12.98 -22.12
CA ASN A 238 -40.91 -12.61 -23.51
C ASN A 238 -41.19 -11.10 -23.61
N VAL A 239 -40.66 -10.45 -24.66
CA VAL A 239 -41.00 -9.06 -24.98
C VAL A 239 -42.41 -9.00 -25.57
N TRP A 240 -43.36 -8.40 -24.88
CA TRP A 240 -44.70 -8.15 -25.43
C TRP A 240 -44.69 -6.90 -26.31
N GLU A 241 -44.11 -5.81 -25.79
CA GLU A 241 -44.07 -4.51 -26.46
C GLU A 241 -42.80 -3.75 -26.08
N ALA A 242 -42.27 -2.93 -27.00
CA ALA A 242 -41.21 -1.96 -26.73
C ALA A 242 -41.45 -0.65 -27.51
N GLN A 243 -41.55 0.49 -26.82
CA GLN A 243 -41.82 1.82 -27.40
C GLN A 243 -40.80 2.87 -26.93
N GLU A 244 -40.47 3.85 -27.79
CA GLU A 244 -39.72 5.05 -27.37
C GLU A 244 -40.67 6.05 -26.70
N VAL A 245 -40.41 6.38 -25.43
CA VAL A 245 -41.17 7.35 -24.62
C VAL A 245 -40.32 8.59 -24.34
N SER A 246 -40.94 9.77 -24.44
CA SER A 246 -40.29 11.07 -24.16
C SER A 246 -40.81 11.66 -22.85
N GLY A 247 -39.91 12.23 -22.04
CA GLY A 247 -40.22 12.68 -20.68
C GLY A 247 -39.36 13.84 -20.17
N GLY A 248 -39.69 14.27 -18.94
CA GLY A 248 -39.17 15.49 -18.33
C GLY A 248 -39.84 16.77 -18.85
N ARG A 249 -39.65 17.91 -18.15
CA ARG A 249 -40.12 19.22 -18.63
C ARG A 249 -39.53 19.49 -20.03
N GLY A 250 -40.39 19.66 -21.03
CA GLY A 250 -40.01 19.89 -22.43
C GLY A 250 -39.54 18.66 -23.22
N GLY A 251 -39.79 17.43 -22.74
CA GLY A 251 -39.60 16.19 -23.53
C GLY A 251 -38.16 15.83 -23.91
N LYS A 252 -37.15 16.58 -23.45
CA LYS A 252 -35.74 16.43 -23.84
C LYS A 252 -35.10 15.10 -23.41
N ARG A 253 -35.66 14.39 -22.43
CA ARG A 253 -35.17 13.05 -22.02
C ARG A 253 -35.98 11.97 -22.73
N LYS A 254 -35.32 11.21 -23.61
CA LYS A 254 -35.92 10.02 -24.26
C LYS A 254 -35.47 8.73 -23.58
N ALA A 255 -36.40 7.81 -23.41
CA ALA A 255 -36.20 6.47 -22.88
C ALA A 255 -36.96 5.45 -23.74
N ILE A 256 -36.72 4.17 -23.52
CA ILE A 256 -37.54 3.09 -24.06
C ILE A 256 -38.25 2.41 -22.90
N LYS A 257 -39.57 2.31 -23.01
CA LYS A 257 -40.40 1.46 -22.14
C LYS A 257 -40.65 0.16 -22.88
N ALA A 258 -40.35 -0.98 -22.25
CA ALA A 258 -40.82 -2.28 -22.67
C ALA A 258 -41.79 -2.87 -21.63
N VAL A 259 -42.66 -3.76 -22.09
CA VAL A 259 -43.44 -4.67 -21.25
C VAL A 259 -42.92 -6.07 -21.52
N LEU A 260 -42.46 -6.73 -20.46
CA LEU A 260 -42.02 -8.11 -20.47
C LEU A 260 -43.05 -8.96 -19.73
N GLY A 261 -43.30 -10.17 -20.19
CA GLY A 261 -44.22 -11.09 -19.51
C GLY A 261 -43.69 -12.51 -19.46
N ASP A 262 -43.95 -13.19 -18.35
CA ASP A 262 -43.67 -14.60 -18.12
C ASP A 262 -44.97 -15.37 -17.79
N GLU A 263 -44.86 -16.57 -17.22
CA GLU A 263 -46.00 -17.41 -16.81
C GLU A 263 -46.81 -16.83 -15.62
N THR A 264 -46.29 -15.81 -14.93
CA THR A 264 -46.77 -15.33 -13.63
C THR A 264 -47.23 -13.88 -13.63
N GLY A 265 -46.74 -13.05 -14.55
CA GLY A 265 -47.16 -11.65 -14.64
C GLY A 265 -46.48 -10.86 -15.74
N ASN A 266 -46.72 -9.55 -15.70
CA ASN A 266 -46.12 -8.56 -16.60
C ASN A 266 -45.30 -7.55 -15.80
N LEU A 267 -44.09 -7.23 -16.28
CA LEU A 267 -43.17 -6.27 -15.68
C LEU A 267 -42.84 -5.15 -16.69
N GLN A 268 -42.83 -3.91 -16.21
CA GLN A 268 -42.37 -2.78 -17.00
C GLN A 268 -40.85 -2.60 -16.85
N VAL A 269 -40.15 -2.38 -17.97
CA VAL A 269 -38.71 -2.09 -17.98
C VAL A 269 -38.47 -0.77 -18.71
N ILE A 270 -37.60 0.09 -18.17
CA ILE A 270 -37.30 1.42 -18.74
C ILE A 270 -35.79 1.60 -18.95
N TRP A 271 -35.32 1.71 -20.19
CA TRP A 271 -33.93 2.07 -20.50
C TRP A 271 -33.80 3.55 -20.89
N PHE A 272 -33.04 4.33 -20.12
CA PHE A 272 -32.79 5.74 -20.43
C PHE A 272 -31.69 5.89 -21.50
N GLY A 273 -31.89 6.76 -22.49
CA GLY A 273 -30.90 7.09 -23.52
C GLY A 273 -30.61 6.03 -24.60
N GLN A 274 -30.89 4.75 -24.36
CA GLN A 274 -30.52 3.62 -25.24
C GLN A 274 -31.46 3.41 -26.45
N ARG A 275 -31.72 4.46 -27.25
CA ARG A 275 -32.73 4.47 -28.34
C ARG A 275 -32.67 3.33 -29.36
N PHE A 276 -31.53 2.66 -29.49
CA PHE A 276 -31.37 1.52 -30.42
C PHE A 276 -32.19 0.30 -30.01
N LEU A 277 -32.50 0.12 -28.72
CA LEU A 277 -33.21 -1.07 -28.20
C LEU A 277 -34.59 -1.26 -28.84
N ALA A 278 -35.28 -0.21 -29.29
CA ALA A 278 -36.58 -0.30 -29.95
C ALA A 278 -36.51 -0.95 -31.35
N ARG A 279 -35.30 -1.14 -31.89
CA ARG A 279 -35.05 -1.94 -33.10
C ARG A 279 -34.50 -3.34 -32.80
N THR A 280 -33.99 -3.56 -31.59
CA THR A 280 -33.39 -4.82 -31.12
C THR A 280 -34.41 -5.72 -30.44
N LEU A 281 -35.26 -5.14 -29.58
CA LEU A 281 -36.28 -5.84 -28.82
C LEU A 281 -37.56 -5.97 -29.67
N LYS A 282 -37.64 -7.06 -30.43
CA LYS A 282 -38.84 -7.39 -31.22
C LYS A 282 -39.90 -8.04 -30.33
N PRO A 283 -41.21 -7.83 -30.58
CA PRO A 283 -42.27 -8.61 -29.94
C PRO A 283 -42.04 -10.12 -30.12
N ASN A 284 -42.43 -10.90 -29.11
CA ASN A 284 -42.22 -12.34 -29.00
C ASN A 284 -40.73 -12.80 -28.98
N SER A 285 -39.75 -11.90 -28.87
CA SER A 285 -38.37 -12.31 -28.56
C SER A 285 -38.22 -12.66 -27.08
N ARG A 286 -37.49 -13.74 -26.79
CA ARG A 286 -37.15 -14.15 -25.43
C ARG A 286 -35.95 -13.35 -24.94
N ILE A 287 -36.02 -12.81 -23.72
CA ILE A 287 -35.01 -11.93 -23.16
C ILE A 287 -34.70 -12.33 -21.71
N ALA A 288 -33.42 -12.44 -21.38
CA ALA A 288 -32.94 -12.45 -20.01
C ALA A 288 -32.63 -11.00 -19.58
N VAL A 289 -33.07 -10.62 -18.38
CA VAL A 289 -32.92 -9.26 -17.86
C VAL A 289 -32.51 -9.32 -16.39
N SER A 290 -31.41 -8.63 -16.05
CA SER A 290 -30.81 -8.67 -14.72
C SER A 290 -30.71 -7.27 -14.11
N GLY A 291 -31.21 -7.09 -12.89
CA GLY A 291 -31.20 -5.80 -12.20
C GLY A 291 -31.99 -5.81 -10.89
N LYS A 292 -32.24 -4.62 -10.33
CA LYS A 292 -32.96 -4.44 -9.06
C LYS A 292 -34.35 -3.84 -9.30
N PRO A 293 -35.46 -4.52 -8.97
CA PRO A 293 -36.80 -3.95 -9.12
C PRO A 293 -36.97 -2.72 -8.23
N GLY A 294 -37.37 -1.61 -8.83
CA GLY A 294 -37.87 -0.42 -8.13
C GLY A 294 -39.40 -0.42 -8.07
N VAL A 295 -39.96 0.49 -7.28
CA VAL A 295 -41.41 0.77 -7.25
C VAL A 295 -41.64 2.15 -7.82
N PHE A 296 -42.32 2.24 -8.97
CA PHE A 296 -42.72 3.50 -9.58
C PHE A 296 -44.24 3.57 -9.69
N ARG A 297 -44.85 4.59 -9.06
CA ARG A 297 -46.31 4.77 -9.00
C ARG A 297 -47.09 3.53 -8.49
N GLY A 298 -46.49 2.77 -7.58
CA GLY A 298 -47.09 1.56 -7.01
C GLY A 298 -46.96 0.29 -7.87
N GLN A 299 -46.27 0.35 -9.01
CA GLN A 299 -45.95 -0.82 -9.84
C GLN A 299 -44.46 -1.15 -9.78
N LEU A 300 -44.11 -2.43 -9.91
CA LEU A 300 -42.73 -2.88 -10.07
C LEU A 300 -42.18 -2.45 -11.43
N VAL A 301 -40.98 -1.88 -11.44
CA VAL A 301 -40.28 -1.41 -12.65
C VAL A 301 -38.79 -1.72 -12.54
N LEU A 302 -38.18 -2.24 -13.60
CA LEU A 302 -36.72 -2.27 -13.73
C LEU A 302 -36.23 -1.02 -14.47
N GLU A 303 -35.36 -0.24 -13.84
CA GLU A 303 -34.75 0.94 -14.46
C GLU A 303 -33.33 0.63 -14.96
N SER A 304 -33.17 0.71 -16.29
CA SER A 304 -31.96 0.45 -17.07
C SER A 304 -31.17 -0.83 -16.69
N PRO A 305 -31.85 -1.99 -16.57
CA PRO A 305 -31.19 -3.26 -16.25
C PRO A 305 -30.24 -3.72 -17.37
N ASP A 306 -29.31 -4.62 -17.04
CA ASP A 306 -28.59 -5.38 -18.06
C ASP A 306 -29.55 -6.38 -18.73
N TYR A 307 -29.30 -6.71 -19.99
CA TYR A 307 -30.22 -7.50 -20.81
C TYR A 307 -29.50 -8.32 -21.88
N GLU A 308 -30.06 -9.46 -22.23
CA GLU A 308 -29.55 -10.37 -23.23
C GLU A 308 -30.72 -11.00 -23.99
N VAL A 309 -30.77 -10.83 -25.31
CA VAL A 309 -31.78 -11.49 -26.15
C VAL A 309 -31.32 -12.92 -26.36
N LEU A 310 -32.17 -13.89 -26.02
CA LEU A 310 -31.85 -15.31 -26.08
C LEU A 310 -32.35 -15.90 -27.41
N GLU A 311 -31.44 -16.42 -28.22
CA GLU A 311 -31.81 -17.37 -29.27
C GLU A 311 -32.05 -18.75 -28.66
N ILE A 312 -32.68 -19.65 -29.42
CA ILE A 312 -33.02 -21.01 -28.94
C ILE A 312 -31.72 -21.75 -28.57
N GLU A 313 -31.75 -22.45 -27.42
CA GLU A 313 -30.63 -23.21 -26.83
C GLU A 313 -29.36 -22.41 -26.42
N GLN A 314 -29.34 -21.08 -26.54
CA GLN A 314 -28.19 -20.28 -26.10
C GLN A 314 -28.15 -20.08 -24.57
N THR A 315 -27.00 -20.38 -23.97
CA THR A 315 -26.71 -20.08 -22.55
C THR A 315 -26.34 -18.59 -22.40
N PRO A 316 -27.00 -17.80 -21.53
CA PRO A 316 -26.72 -16.37 -21.39
C PRO A 316 -25.29 -16.11 -20.90
N ILE A 317 -24.56 -15.20 -21.55
CA ILE A 317 -23.15 -14.84 -21.29
C ILE A 317 -23.05 -13.49 -20.54
N HIS A 318 -24.11 -12.69 -20.55
CA HIS A 318 -24.18 -11.33 -19.99
C HIS A 318 -25.20 -11.18 -18.87
N THR A 319 -25.99 -12.23 -18.60
CA THR A 319 -27.05 -12.32 -17.59
C THR A 319 -27.05 -13.73 -16.97
N GLY A 320 -27.81 -13.97 -15.89
CA GLY A 320 -28.16 -15.33 -15.47
C GLY A 320 -27.03 -16.20 -14.89
N ARG A 321 -25.90 -15.60 -14.50
CA ARG A 321 -24.72 -16.25 -13.89
C ARG A 321 -23.89 -15.20 -13.13
N MET A 322 -22.76 -15.58 -12.53
CA MET A 322 -21.74 -14.60 -12.15
C MET A 322 -21.07 -14.03 -13.41
N VAL A 323 -21.39 -12.79 -13.75
CA VAL A 323 -20.96 -12.14 -15.00
C VAL A 323 -19.64 -11.39 -14.78
N PRO A 324 -18.56 -11.72 -15.52
CA PRO A 324 -17.27 -11.09 -15.33
C PRO A 324 -17.25 -9.61 -15.74
N ILE A 325 -16.55 -8.79 -14.93
CA ILE A 325 -16.25 -7.38 -15.17
C ILE A 325 -14.74 -7.22 -15.34
N TYR A 326 -14.33 -7.08 -16.60
CA TYR A 326 -12.94 -6.87 -17.02
C TYR A 326 -12.50 -5.40 -16.92
N PRO A 327 -11.18 -5.11 -16.91
CA PRO A 327 -10.69 -3.78 -17.29
C PRO A 327 -11.13 -3.42 -18.72
N LEU A 328 -11.33 -2.13 -19.01
CA LEU A 328 -11.78 -1.64 -20.31
C LEU A 328 -10.98 -0.41 -20.75
N THR A 329 -10.68 -0.35 -22.04
CA THR A 329 -10.08 0.81 -22.72
C THR A 329 -11.12 1.58 -23.54
N GLU A 330 -10.79 2.81 -23.91
CA GLU A 330 -11.69 3.68 -24.66
C GLU A 330 -12.19 3.03 -25.96
N GLY A 331 -13.52 2.93 -26.09
CA GLY A 331 -14.16 2.34 -27.26
C GLY A 331 -14.09 0.81 -27.34
N LEU A 332 -13.74 0.11 -26.25
CA LEU A 332 -14.00 -1.33 -26.07
C LEU A 332 -15.15 -1.50 -25.07
N SER A 333 -16.14 -2.36 -25.39
CA SER A 333 -17.29 -2.62 -24.52
C SER A 333 -17.13 -3.92 -23.74
N GLY A 334 -17.62 -3.96 -22.49
CA GLY A 334 -17.63 -5.16 -21.67
C GLY A 334 -18.39 -6.33 -22.30
N ARG A 335 -19.42 -6.07 -23.12
CA ARG A 335 -20.14 -7.10 -23.89
C ARG A 335 -19.25 -7.71 -24.98
N ASN A 336 -18.54 -6.89 -25.76
CA ASN A 336 -17.61 -7.38 -26.77
C ASN A 336 -16.50 -8.22 -26.12
N LEU A 337 -15.89 -7.73 -25.04
CA LEU A 337 -14.82 -8.43 -24.34
C LEU A 337 -15.31 -9.76 -23.75
N ARG A 338 -16.46 -9.78 -23.04
CA ARG A 338 -17.10 -11.03 -22.58
C ARG A 338 -17.34 -12.03 -23.70
N ARG A 339 -17.82 -11.58 -24.87
CA ARG A 339 -18.07 -12.44 -26.03
C ARG A 339 -16.77 -13.03 -26.60
N PHE A 340 -15.72 -12.23 -26.73
CA PHE A 340 -14.42 -12.69 -27.23
C PHE A 340 -13.75 -13.67 -26.25
N THR A 341 -13.79 -13.41 -24.94
CA THR A 341 -13.28 -14.34 -23.93
C THR A 341 -14.09 -15.63 -23.89
N TRP A 342 -15.43 -15.58 -23.98
CA TRP A 342 -16.26 -16.78 -24.09
C TRP A 342 -15.92 -17.59 -25.35
N GLN A 343 -15.72 -16.94 -26.51
CA GLN A 343 -15.26 -17.63 -27.72
C GLN A 343 -13.88 -18.28 -27.52
N ALA A 344 -12.92 -17.58 -26.91
CA ALA A 344 -11.60 -18.14 -26.62
C ALA A 344 -11.70 -19.40 -25.71
N LEU A 345 -12.55 -19.36 -24.69
CA LEU A 345 -12.78 -20.52 -23.81
C LEU A 345 -13.43 -21.71 -24.53
N GLN A 346 -14.31 -21.48 -25.51
CA GLN A 346 -15.01 -22.55 -26.24
C GLN A 346 -14.21 -23.11 -27.43
N GLU A 347 -13.36 -22.30 -28.07
CA GLU A 347 -12.60 -22.68 -29.28
C GLU A 347 -11.10 -22.96 -29.02
N TRP A 348 -10.49 -22.46 -27.94
CA TRP A 348 -9.03 -22.49 -27.75
C TRP A 348 -8.55 -23.08 -26.42
N LEU A 349 -9.40 -23.20 -25.40
CA LEU A 349 -9.03 -23.70 -24.07
C LEU A 349 -8.42 -25.11 -24.10
N GLY A 350 -8.83 -25.96 -25.05
CA GLY A 350 -8.27 -27.30 -25.24
C GLY A 350 -6.79 -27.31 -25.63
N GLY A 351 -6.25 -26.19 -26.12
CA GLY A 351 -4.83 -25.99 -26.41
C GLY A 351 -3.99 -25.56 -25.20
N VAL A 352 -4.60 -25.35 -24.03
CA VAL A 352 -3.87 -25.05 -22.78
C VAL A 352 -3.40 -26.35 -22.16
N GLU A 353 -2.11 -26.66 -22.32
CA GLU A 353 -1.45 -27.79 -21.68
C GLU A 353 -1.36 -27.58 -20.15
N GLU A 354 -1.44 -28.66 -19.37
CA GLU A 354 -1.25 -28.61 -17.92
C GLU A 354 0.23 -28.39 -17.59
N LEU A 355 0.52 -27.33 -16.84
CA LEU A 355 1.89 -26.91 -16.49
C LEU A 355 2.46 -27.72 -15.33
N LEU A 356 1.61 -28.10 -14.36
CA LEU A 356 2.06 -28.83 -13.16
C LEU A 356 2.19 -30.34 -13.44
N PRO A 357 3.33 -30.97 -13.11
CA PRO A 357 3.41 -32.42 -12.94
C PRO A 357 2.31 -32.91 -12.00
N SER A 358 1.72 -34.08 -12.28
CA SER A 358 0.61 -34.63 -11.51
C SER A 358 0.91 -34.73 -10.00
N ASP A 359 2.15 -35.06 -9.64
CA ASP A 359 2.57 -35.14 -8.25
C ASP A 359 2.52 -33.79 -7.51
N ILE A 360 2.68 -32.66 -8.22
CA ILE A 360 2.53 -31.31 -7.67
C ILE A 360 1.05 -30.87 -7.71
N LEU A 361 0.33 -31.20 -8.79
CA LEU A 361 -1.10 -30.90 -8.96
C LEU A 361 -1.96 -31.50 -7.83
N ASP A 362 -1.71 -32.76 -7.46
CA ASP A 362 -2.42 -33.42 -6.37
C ASP A 362 -2.14 -32.76 -5.02
N ARG A 363 -0.91 -32.23 -4.81
CA ARG A 363 -0.51 -31.48 -3.60
C ARG A 363 -1.04 -30.04 -3.59
N SER A 364 -1.24 -29.40 -4.74
CA SER A 364 -1.69 -28.00 -4.85
C SER A 364 -3.22 -27.80 -4.88
N GLY A 365 -3.99 -28.89 -4.89
CA GLY A 365 -5.47 -28.85 -4.75
C GLY A 365 -6.27 -29.46 -5.89
N GLY A 366 -5.61 -30.12 -6.86
CA GLY A 366 -6.21 -31.06 -7.80
C GLY A 366 -7.16 -30.48 -8.85
N MET A 367 -7.26 -29.16 -9.00
CA MET A 367 -8.05 -28.53 -10.08
C MET A 367 -7.15 -28.34 -11.32
N PRO A 368 -7.45 -28.95 -12.48
CA PRO A 368 -6.65 -28.78 -13.70
C PRO A 368 -6.69 -27.35 -14.25
N LEU A 369 -5.62 -26.92 -14.92
CA LEU A 369 -5.43 -25.54 -15.39
C LEU A 369 -6.56 -25.06 -16.32
N GLN A 370 -7.04 -25.92 -17.22
CA GLN A 370 -8.18 -25.61 -18.11
C GLN A 370 -9.44 -25.27 -17.31
N GLN A 371 -9.74 -26.06 -16.26
CA GLN A 371 -10.89 -25.81 -15.39
C GLN A 371 -10.70 -24.52 -14.58
N ALA A 372 -9.49 -24.27 -14.06
CA ALA A 372 -9.19 -23.06 -13.31
C ALA A 372 -9.37 -21.78 -14.16
N ILE A 373 -8.87 -21.77 -15.41
CA ILE A 373 -9.08 -20.65 -16.33
C ILE A 373 -10.59 -20.45 -16.62
N GLN A 374 -11.33 -21.53 -16.94
CA GLN A 374 -12.77 -21.46 -17.20
C GLN A 374 -13.54 -20.84 -16.02
N GLN A 375 -13.29 -21.32 -14.80
CA GLN A 375 -13.96 -20.88 -13.58
C GLN A 375 -13.53 -19.47 -13.12
N ALA A 376 -12.29 -19.05 -13.40
CA ALA A 376 -11.85 -17.68 -13.11
C ALA A 376 -12.62 -16.63 -13.95
N HIS A 377 -12.93 -16.96 -15.22
CA HIS A 377 -13.73 -16.10 -16.08
C HIS A 377 -15.24 -16.22 -15.81
N PHE A 378 -15.77 -17.44 -15.82
CA PHE A 378 -17.20 -17.73 -15.70
C PHE A 378 -17.42 -18.85 -14.67
N PRO A 379 -17.40 -18.53 -13.36
CA PRO A 379 -17.57 -19.52 -12.31
C PRO A 379 -19.01 -20.01 -12.19
N ASP A 380 -19.16 -21.27 -11.80
CA ASP A 380 -20.46 -21.86 -11.45
C ASP A 380 -20.92 -21.46 -10.04
N SER A 381 -20.00 -21.33 -9.07
CA SER A 381 -20.27 -20.90 -7.70
C SER A 381 -19.14 -20.03 -7.11
N PRO A 382 -19.38 -19.25 -6.05
CA PRO A 382 -18.32 -18.48 -5.37
C PRO A 382 -17.16 -19.37 -4.87
N GLU A 383 -17.47 -20.60 -4.47
CA GLU A 383 -16.50 -21.60 -4.03
C GLU A 383 -15.68 -22.16 -5.21
N SER A 384 -16.29 -22.34 -6.38
CA SER A 384 -15.55 -22.77 -7.58
C SER A 384 -14.64 -21.67 -8.12
N TRP A 385 -15.08 -20.40 -8.03
CA TRP A 385 -14.22 -19.23 -8.27
C TRP A 385 -13.02 -19.18 -7.32
N GLU A 386 -13.24 -19.31 -6.01
CA GLU A 386 -12.17 -19.24 -5.02
C GLU A 386 -11.16 -20.41 -5.17
N ARG A 387 -11.62 -21.61 -5.52
CA ARG A 387 -10.72 -22.73 -5.89
C ARG A 387 -9.89 -22.42 -7.13
N ALA A 388 -10.50 -21.82 -8.15
CA ALA A 388 -9.82 -21.44 -9.39
C ALA A 388 -8.79 -20.31 -9.16
N ARG A 389 -9.16 -19.28 -8.39
CA ARG A 389 -8.26 -18.23 -7.91
C ARG A 389 -7.04 -18.83 -7.23
N ARG A 390 -7.23 -19.73 -6.25
CA ARG A 390 -6.12 -20.38 -5.53
C ARG A 390 -5.21 -21.21 -6.43
N ARG A 391 -5.76 -21.94 -7.41
CA ARG A 391 -4.95 -22.71 -8.38
C ARG A 391 -4.11 -21.78 -9.26
N LEU A 392 -4.70 -20.73 -9.82
CA LEU A 392 -3.98 -19.78 -10.68
C LEU A 392 -2.96 -18.95 -9.88
N ALA A 393 -3.30 -18.55 -8.66
CA ALA A 393 -2.38 -17.89 -7.74
C ALA A 393 -1.19 -18.78 -7.37
N PHE A 394 -1.42 -20.07 -7.11
CA PHE A 394 -0.35 -21.04 -6.89
C PHE A 394 0.58 -21.13 -8.11
N ASP A 395 0.03 -21.25 -9.33
CA ASP A 395 0.84 -21.34 -10.56
C ASP A 395 1.70 -20.08 -10.79
N GLU A 396 1.15 -18.88 -10.54
CA GLU A 396 1.90 -17.61 -10.62
C GLU A 396 3.03 -17.55 -9.58
N LEU A 397 2.74 -17.86 -8.31
CA LEU A 397 3.74 -17.83 -7.23
C LEU A 397 4.80 -18.93 -7.40
N PHE A 398 4.42 -20.12 -7.87
CA PHE A 398 5.33 -21.23 -8.14
C PHE A 398 6.27 -20.89 -9.31
N THR A 399 5.76 -20.29 -10.37
CA THR A 399 6.59 -19.78 -11.49
C THR A 399 7.59 -18.72 -11.01
N LEU A 400 7.13 -17.76 -10.18
CA LEU A 400 7.98 -16.74 -9.56
C LEU A 400 9.08 -17.37 -8.69
N GLN A 401 8.74 -18.32 -7.81
CA GLN A 401 9.72 -18.97 -6.93
C GLN A 401 10.74 -19.81 -7.73
N LEU A 402 10.33 -20.53 -8.77
CA LEU A 402 11.26 -21.23 -9.67
C LEU A 402 12.22 -20.25 -10.37
N ALA A 403 11.69 -19.13 -10.90
CA ALA A 403 12.51 -18.10 -11.56
C ALA A 403 13.55 -17.48 -10.60
N VAL A 404 13.14 -17.16 -9.37
CA VAL A 404 14.01 -16.58 -8.33
C VAL A 404 15.08 -17.59 -7.87
N LEU A 405 14.70 -18.83 -7.59
CA LEU A 405 15.64 -19.89 -7.17
C LEU A 405 16.63 -20.25 -8.28
N GLY A 406 16.19 -20.32 -9.55
CA GLY A 406 17.06 -20.54 -10.71
C GLY A 406 18.06 -19.39 -10.92
N ARG A 407 17.59 -18.14 -10.85
CA ARG A 407 18.45 -16.95 -10.96
C ARG A 407 19.47 -16.87 -9.82
N ARG A 408 19.07 -17.25 -8.59
CA ARG A 408 19.96 -17.39 -7.43
C ARG A 408 20.98 -18.50 -7.65
N LYS A 409 20.61 -19.68 -8.19
CA LYS A 409 21.56 -20.76 -8.50
C LYS A 409 22.62 -20.28 -9.51
N HIS A 410 22.23 -19.71 -10.64
CA HIS A 410 23.19 -19.27 -11.67
C HIS A 410 24.18 -18.22 -11.13
N ARG A 411 23.69 -17.19 -10.44
CA ARG A 411 24.54 -16.19 -9.76
C ARG A 411 25.53 -16.81 -8.77
N ASN A 412 25.18 -17.95 -8.18
CA ASN A 412 25.99 -18.70 -7.22
C ASN A 412 26.94 -19.72 -7.87
N GLN A 413 26.85 -19.96 -9.18
CA GLN A 413 27.80 -20.82 -9.92
C GLN A 413 29.04 -20.02 -10.39
N ASP A 414 28.86 -18.76 -10.78
CA ASP A 414 29.92 -17.94 -11.39
C ASP A 414 30.74 -17.13 -10.35
N VAL A 415 30.45 -17.26 -9.05
CA VAL A 415 31.03 -16.40 -8.00
C VAL A 415 31.66 -17.23 -6.88
N THR A 416 32.99 -17.18 -6.78
CA THR A 416 33.73 -17.68 -5.62
C THR A 416 33.65 -16.72 -4.44
N GLY A 417 33.53 -17.29 -3.24
CA GLY A 417 33.62 -16.58 -1.97
C GLY A 417 34.78 -17.09 -1.11
N VAL A 418 34.95 -16.51 0.08
CA VAL A 418 36.06 -16.82 1.00
C VAL A 418 35.56 -17.73 2.12
N ALA A 419 35.99 -18.99 2.19
CA ALA A 419 35.62 -19.86 3.31
C ALA A 419 36.26 -19.34 4.62
N VAL A 420 35.44 -19.22 5.67
CA VAL A 420 35.85 -18.75 7.00
C VAL A 420 35.44 -19.80 8.04
N GLU A 421 36.30 -20.81 8.22
CA GLU A 421 36.23 -21.81 9.31
C GLU A 421 35.76 -21.23 10.65
N THR A 422 34.67 -21.79 11.20
CA THR A 422 34.07 -21.30 12.45
C THR A 422 34.83 -21.78 13.69
N ARG A 423 35.56 -20.86 14.34
CA ARG A 423 36.32 -21.15 15.58
C ARG A 423 35.47 -20.92 16.83
N HIS A 424 34.92 -22.00 17.40
CA HIS A 424 34.06 -21.94 18.58
C HIS A 424 34.69 -21.20 19.78
N GLN A 425 35.97 -21.41 20.06
CA GLN A 425 36.71 -20.74 21.15
C GLN A 425 36.67 -19.21 21.06
N VAL A 426 36.71 -18.66 19.83
CA VAL A 426 36.64 -17.20 19.60
C VAL A 426 35.24 -16.68 19.92
N LEU A 427 34.21 -17.46 19.56
CA LEU A 427 32.81 -17.10 19.83
C LEU A 427 32.50 -17.20 21.33
N GLU A 428 32.91 -18.28 22.00
CA GLU A 428 32.78 -18.48 23.44
C GLU A 428 33.54 -17.40 24.24
N GLY A 429 34.76 -17.07 23.82
CA GLY A 429 35.55 -16.00 24.42
C GLY A 429 34.91 -14.62 24.26
N PHE A 430 34.37 -14.31 23.07
CA PHE A 430 33.61 -13.07 22.86
C PHE A 430 32.34 -13.04 23.73
N LEU A 431 31.53 -14.11 23.72
CA LEU A 431 30.34 -14.27 24.55
C LEU A 431 30.63 -14.04 26.04
N ALA A 432 31.74 -14.58 26.55
CA ALA A 432 32.15 -14.42 27.95
C ALA A 432 32.52 -12.97 28.33
N THR A 433 32.85 -12.10 27.37
CA THR A 433 33.12 -10.67 27.64
C THR A 433 31.88 -9.77 27.65
N LEU A 434 30.71 -10.28 27.27
CA LEU A 434 29.50 -9.46 27.15
C LEU A 434 28.77 -9.28 28.50
N PRO A 435 28.29 -8.06 28.83
CA PRO A 435 27.55 -7.79 30.06
C PRO A 435 26.08 -8.27 30.02
N PHE A 436 25.70 -9.05 29.01
CA PHE A 436 24.36 -9.62 28.81
C PHE A 436 24.46 -10.97 28.10
N LYS A 437 23.45 -11.82 28.29
CA LYS A 437 23.30 -13.06 27.52
C LYS A 437 22.58 -12.78 26.20
N PHE A 438 22.86 -13.57 25.18
CA PHE A 438 22.09 -13.54 23.93
C PHE A 438 20.68 -14.10 24.12
N THR A 439 19.79 -13.69 23.21
CA THR A 439 18.49 -14.33 23.01
C THR A 439 18.66 -15.57 22.13
N GLY A 440 17.73 -16.52 22.19
CA GLY A 440 17.74 -17.67 21.30
C GLY A 440 17.66 -17.25 19.83
N ALA A 441 16.99 -16.13 19.53
CA ALA A 441 16.98 -15.55 18.19
C ALA A 441 18.37 -15.06 17.74
N GLN A 442 19.15 -14.44 18.63
CA GLN A 442 20.52 -14.02 18.35
C GLN A 442 21.44 -15.23 18.14
N GLU A 443 21.31 -16.27 18.95
CA GLU A 443 22.05 -17.53 18.78
C GLU A 443 21.73 -18.21 17.43
N ARG A 444 20.43 -18.33 17.08
CA ARG A 444 19.98 -18.83 15.76
C ARG A 444 20.57 -18.01 14.61
N CYS A 445 20.47 -16.68 14.67
CA CYS A 445 20.96 -15.79 13.62
C CYS A 445 22.49 -15.82 13.48
N ILE A 446 23.22 -16.08 14.56
CA ILE A 446 24.68 -16.26 14.51
C ILE A 446 25.02 -17.60 13.87
N GLN A 447 24.38 -18.71 14.28
CA GLN A 447 24.59 -20.03 13.67
C GLN A 447 24.31 -20.03 12.16
N ASP A 448 23.22 -19.38 11.73
CA ASP A 448 22.90 -19.09 10.33
C ASP A 448 24.07 -18.45 9.56
N ILE A 449 24.60 -17.35 10.09
CA ILE A 449 25.67 -16.56 9.45
C ILE A 449 27.00 -17.34 9.45
N LEU A 450 27.31 -18.03 10.54
CA LEU A 450 28.51 -18.85 10.66
C LEU A 450 28.49 -20.03 9.68
N SER A 451 27.35 -20.69 9.49
CA SER A 451 27.22 -21.77 8.51
C SER A 451 27.42 -21.31 7.06
N ASP A 452 27.03 -20.08 6.72
CA ASP A 452 27.28 -19.53 5.38
C ASP A 452 28.74 -19.06 5.19
N LEU A 453 29.34 -18.50 6.25
CA LEU A 453 30.76 -18.11 6.28
C LEU A 453 31.68 -19.33 6.11
N ASP A 454 31.43 -20.39 6.87
CA ASP A 454 32.18 -21.65 6.87
C ASP A 454 32.12 -22.33 5.48
N ARG A 455 30.92 -22.38 4.89
CA ARG A 455 30.67 -22.87 3.52
C ARG A 455 31.49 -22.13 2.46
N GLY A 456 31.69 -20.82 2.61
CA GLY A 456 32.52 -19.99 1.74
C GLY A 456 31.99 -19.71 0.33
N THR A 457 31.66 -20.74 -0.45
CA THR A 457 31.16 -20.64 -1.83
C THR A 457 29.81 -21.35 -1.99
N PRO A 458 28.77 -20.69 -2.56
CA PRO A 458 28.72 -19.27 -2.91
C PRO A 458 28.86 -18.36 -1.67
N PRO A 459 29.34 -17.11 -1.82
CA PRO A 459 29.41 -16.17 -0.71
C PRO A 459 28.02 -15.84 -0.17
N MET A 460 27.91 -15.69 1.15
CA MET A 460 26.69 -15.32 1.88
C MET A 460 26.04 -14.07 1.26
N ASN A 461 24.71 -14.12 1.13
CA ASN A 461 23.90 -13.01 0.67
C ASN A 461 22.69 -12.87 1.61
N ARG A 462 22.93 -12.47 2.87
CA ARG A 462 21.95 -12.63 3.95
C ARG A 462 21.42 -11.29 4.47
N LEU A 463 20.12 -11.24 4.73
CA LEU A 463 19.42 -10.16 5.42
C LEU A 463 19.19 -10.56 6.88
N LEU A 464 19.84 -9.84 7.79
CA LEU A 464 19.52 -9.85 9.22
C LEU A 464 18.45 -8.79 9.50
N GLN A 465 17.21 -9.23 9.61
CA GLN A 465 16.08 -8.37 9.98
C GLN A 465 15.71 -8.54 11.45
N GLY A 466 15.11 -7.51 12.02
CA GLY A 466 14.69 -7.47 13.42
C GLY A 466 14.38 -6.05 13.85
N GLU A 467 13.70 -5.88 14.98
CA GLU A 467 13.34 -4.55 15.46
C GLU A 467 14.55 -3.65 15.75
N VAL A 468 14.28 -2.34 15.82
CA VAL A 468 15.20 -1.37 16.42
C VAL A 468 15.45 -1.78 17.88
N GLY A 469 16.68 -2.16 18.22
CA GLY A 469 17.08 -2.63 19.55
C GLY A 469 17.23 -4.15 19.71
N SER A 470 16.94 -4.97 18.69
CA SER A 470 17.04 -6.44 18.76
C SER A 470 18.46 -7.02 18.83
N GLY A 471 19.50 -6.19 18.88
CA GLY A 471 20.90 -6.64 18.95
C GLY A 471 21.59 -6.91 17.61
N LYS A 472 21.04 -6.47 16.47
CA LYS A 472 21.65 -6.63 15.12
C LYS A 472 23.17 -6.36 15.08
N THR A 473 23.63 -5.29 15.74
CA THR A 473 25.06 -4.93 15.80
C THR A 473 25.94 -5.99 16.47
N VAL A 474 25.48 -6.67 17.52
CA VAL A 474 26.30 -7.68 18.22
C VAL A 474 26.35 -9.01 17.44
N VAL A 475 25.27 -9.37 16.75
CA VAL A 475 25.23 -10.48 15.79
C VAL A 475 26.19 -10.23 14.63
N ALA A 476 26.18 -9.03 14.05
CA ALA A 476 27.12 -8.64 12.99
C ALA A 476 28.58 -8.60 13.50
N LEU A 477 28.81 -8.14 14.73
CA LEU A 477 30.15 -8.12 15.34
C LEU A 477 30.71 -9.53 15.58
N ALA A 478 29.88 -10.48 16.03
CA ALA A 478 30.31 -11.89 16.19
C ALA A 478 30.80 -12.49 14.87
N ALA A 479 30.07 -12.25 13.77
CA ALA A 479 30.46 -12.68 12.43
C ALA A 479 31.77 -12.01 11.94
N LEU A 480 31.91 -10.70 12.18
CA LEU A 480 33.13 -9.94 11.89
C LEU A 480 34.34 -10.41 12.71
N LEU A 481 34.14 -10.86 13.95
CA LEU A 481 35.20 -11.43 14.78
C LEU A 481 35.71 -12.77 14.23
N MET A 482 34.84 -13.66 13.72
CA MET A 482 35.31 -14.90 13.06
C MET A 482 36.12 -14.62 11.80
N VAL A 483 35.67 -13.65 10.98
CA VAL A 483 36.39 -13.21 9.77
C VAL A 483 37.79 -12.70 10.14
N THR A 484 37.87 -11.81 11.12
CA THR A 484 39.15 -11.26 11.57
C THR A 484 40.01 -12.29 12.32
N ALA A 485 39.45 -13.35 12.92
CA ALA A 485 40.23 -14.45 13.52
C ALA A 485 41.18 -15.15 12.54
N GLN A 486 40.95 -14.99 11.23
CA GLN A 486 41.76 -15.58 10.16
C GLN A 486 42.65 -14.56 9.43
N GLY A 487 42.72 -13.31 9.89
CA GLY A 487 43.46 -12.23 9.22
C GLY A 487 42.76 -11.66 7.97
N HIS A 488 41.47 -11.98 7.78
CA HIS A 488 40.63 -11.33 6.77
C HIS A 488 40.06 -10.01 7.31
N GLN A 489 39.75 -9.08 6.40
CA GLN A 489 39.19 -7.78 6.73
C GLN A 489 37.66 -7.82 6.72
N GLY A 490 37.04 -7.03 7.60
CA GLY A 490 35.60 -6.81 7.66
C GLY A 490 35.25 -5.32 7.54
N ALA A 491 34.11 -5.02 6.91
CA ALA A 491 33.63 -3.65 6.74
C ALA A 491 32.18 -3.47 7.22
N ILE A 492 31.86 -2.32 7.81
CA ILE A 492 30.48 -1.90 8.14
C ILE A 492 30.19 -0.57 7.43
N MET A 493 29.29 -0.59 6.45
CA MET A 493 28.84 0.59 5.72
C MET A 493 27.47 1.07 6.22
N VAL A 494 27.36 2.35 6.63
CA VAL A 494 26.15 2.93 7.23
C VAL A 494 25.81 4.31 6.64
N PRO A 495 24.53 4.73 6.57
CA PRO A 495 24.12 5.88 5.75
C PRO A 495 24.61 7.27 6.22
N THR A 496 24.94 7.45 7.50
CA THR A 496 25.29 8.76 8.07
C THR A 496 26.50 8.71 9.01
N GLU A 497 27.16 9.85 9.17
CA GLU A 497 28.37 9.95 9.99
C GLU A 497 28.09 9.76 11.48
N VAL A 498 26.94 10.23 11.98
CA VAL A 498 26.50 9.98 13.37
C VAL A 498 26.27 8.48 13.63
N LEU A 499 25.73 7.74 12.66
CA LEU A 499 25.56 6.29 12.79
C LEU A 499 26.91 5.55 12.67
N ALA A 500 27.86 6.07 11.89
CA ALA A 500 29.23 5.53 11.83
C ALA A 500 30.00 5.79 13.15
N GLU A 501 29.91 6.99 13.72
CA GLU A 501 30.39 7.30 15.08
C GLU A 501 29.77 6.36 16.12
N GLN A 502 28.45 6.11 16.02
CA GLN A 502 27.75 5.22 16.94
C GLN A 502 28.25 3.79 16.83
N HIS A 503 28.26 3.18 15.64
CA HIS A 503 28.76 1.81 15.47
C HIS A 503 30.23 1.68 15.88
N PHE A 504 31.08 2.67 15.60
CA PHE A 504 32.47 2.67 16.08
C PHE A 504 32.57 2.69 17.60
N ARG A 505 31.77 3.51 18.29
CA ARG A 505 31.68 3.52 19.77
C ARG A 505 31.11 2.23 20.32
N THR A 506 30.05 1.68 19.72
CA THR A 506 29.39 0.44 20.16
C THR A 506 30.33 -0.76 20.00
N VAL A 507 30.99 -0.92 18.86
CA VAL A 507 32.00 -1.96 18.65
C VAL A 507 33.18 -1.78 19.62
N THR A 508 33.70 -0.56 19.78
CA THR A 508 34.75 -0.25 20.78
C THR A 508 34.34 -0.63 22.20
N GLY A 509 33.08 -0.43 22.58
CA GLY A 509 32.54 -0.79 23.89
C GLY A 509 32.34 -2.30 24.07
N LEU A 510 31.84 -3.00 23.04
CA LEU A 510 31.63 -4.46 23.08
C LEU A 510 32.94 -5.26 23.02
N LEU A 511 34.01 -4.69 22.46
CA LEU A 511 35.38 -5.22 22.56
C LEU A 511 36.11 -4.71 23.82
N GLY A 512 35.44 -3.92 24.66
CA GLY A 512 36.01 -3.09 25.73
C GLY A 512 36.37 -3.82 27.03
N GLY A 513 36.79 -5.09 26.97
CA GLY A 513 37.22 -5.86 28.14
C GLY A 513 38.74 -5.87 28.39
N ALA A 514 39.55 -5.55 27.37
CA ALA A 514 40.99 -5.84 27.37
C ALA A 514 41.88 -4.61 27.10
N VAL A 515 43.20 -4.81 27.20
CA VAL A 515 44.22 -3.74 27.18
C VAL A 515 44.23 -3.01 25.83
N GLN A 516 43.93 -1.70 25.87
CA GLN A 516 43.92 -0.82 24.71
C GLN A 516 45.35 -0.35 24.39
N THR A 517 45.92 -0.82 23.29
CA THR A 517 47.32 -0.55 22.91
C THR A 517 47.48 0.81 22.23
N ALA A 518 46.47 1.24 21.47
CA ALA A 518 46.43 2.57 20.83
C ALA A 518 44.98 3.05 20.74
N LYS A 519 44.74 4.35 21.00
CA LYS A 519 43.40 4.94 21.01
C LYS A 519 43.38 6.38 20.48
N SER A 520 42.47 6.64 19.55
CA SER A 520 42.12 7.96 19.03
C SER A 520 40.63 8.01 18.71
N ASP A 521 40.10 9.18 18.34
CA ASP A 521 38.68 9.35 17.97
C ASP A 521 38.23 8.54 16.74
N TYR A 522 39.18 7.97 15.98
CA TYR A 522 38.96 7.42 14.64
C TYR A 522 39.71 6.11 14.35
N LEU A 523 40.56 5.67 15.26
CA LEU A 523 41.38 4.47 15.16
C LEU A 523 41.65 3.94 16.57
N ILE A 524 41.40 2.66 16.79
CA ILE A 524 41.70 1.95 18.03
C ILE A 524 42.30 0.58 17.71
N SER A 525 43.26 0.13 18.53
CA SER A 525 43.79 -1.24 18.48
C SER A 525 43.70 -1.86 19.88
N ILE A 526 43.06 -3.03 19.96
CA ILE A 526 42.70 -3.72 21.20
C ILE A 526 43.28 -5.13 21.14
N TYR A 527 44.09 -5.53 22.11
CA TYR A 527 44.50 -6.92 22.25
C TYR A 527 43.33 -7.77 22.75
N LEU A 528 42.98 -8.85 22.07
CA LEU A 528 41.86 -9.72 22.44
C LEU A 528 42.39 -11.11 22.77
N GLU A 529 42.30 -11.50 24.04
CA GLU A 529 42.91 -12.72 24.58
C GLU A 529 42.39 -13.99 23.87
N TYR A 530 41.07 -14.07 23.64
CA TYR A 530 40.41 -15.16 22.90
C TYR A 530 40.70 -15.18 21.39
N LEU A 531 41.54 -14.26 20.90
CA LEU A 531 42.07 -14.21 19.53
C LEU A 531 43.60 -14.26 19.50
N GLU A 532 44.26 -14.28 20.66
CA GLU A 532 45.72 -14.19 20.89
C GLU A 532 46.43 -13.01 20.18
N ARG A 533 45.68 -12.04 19.63
CA ARG A 533 46.20 -10.96 18.78
C ARG A 533 45.45 -9.63 18.97
N SER A 534 46.04 -8.55 18.47
CA SER A 534 45.35 -7.26 18.39
C SER A 534 44.40 -7.18 17.20
N VAL A 535 43.21 -6.63 17.42
CA VAL A 535 42.24 -6.24 16.39
C VAL A 535 42.22 -4.72 16.30
N THR A 536 42.40 -4.20 15.09
CA THR A 536 42.48 -2.77 14.79
C THR A 536 41.24 -2.31 14.03
N VAL A 537 40.52 -1.35 14.60
CA VAL A 537 39.25 -0.81 14.11
C VAL A 537 39.43 0.64 13.68
N GLY A 538 39.08 0.97 12.44
CA GLY A 538 39.12 2.33 11.89
C GLY A 538 37.74 2.91 11.55
N LEU A 539 37.59 4.23 11.69
CA LEU A 539 36.38 4.99 11.34
C LEU A 539 36.65 5.93 10.15
N LEU A 540 36.00 5.68 9.01
CA LEU A 540 36.17 6.45 7.77
C LEU A 540 34.85 7.11 7.30
N THR A 541 34.76 8.43 7.47
CA THR A 541 33.61 9.26 7.12
C THR A 541 33.93 10.24 5.97
N GLY A 542 32.92 10.98 5.48
CA GLY A 542 33.12 12.05 4.50
C GLY A 542 33.79 13.31 5.10
N SER A 543 33.57 13.57 6.39
CA SER A 543 34.22 14.64 7.16
C SER A 543 35.63 14.32 7.67
N THR A 544 36.11 13.08 7.47
CA THR A 544 37.44 12.65 7.91
C THR A 544 38.54 13.50 7.27
N ARG A 545 39.41 14.10 8.11
CA ARG A 545 40.49 15.00 7.65
C ARG A 545 41.42 14.28 6.67
N LEU A 546 41.90 14.99 5.64
CA LEU A 546 42.69 14.42 4.55
C LEU A 546 43.93 13.62 4.99
N SER A 547 44.62 14.01 6.06
CA SER A 547 45.74 13.24 6.63
C SER A 547 45.28 11.91 7.21
N ARG A 548 44.30 11.95 8.13
CA ARG A 548 43.66 10.76 8.73
C ARG A 548 43.04 9.84 7.68
N LYS A 549 42.49 10.40 6.59
CA LYS A 549 41.93 9.63 5.48
C LYS A 549 43.02 8.87 4.73
N ARG A 550 44.16 9.50 4.43
CA ARG A 550 45.31 8.85 3.78
C ARG A 550 45.85 7.70 4.64
N GLU A 551 46.15 7.98 5.90
CA GLU A 551 46.54 7.02 6.93
C GLU A 551 45.62 5.79 6.95
N LEU A 552 44.30 5.99 7.12
CA LEU A 552 43.33 4.90 7.11
C LEU A 552 43.27 4.14 5.78
N THR A 553 43.38 4.81 4.62
CA THR A 553 43.38 4.12 3.32
C THR A 553 44.67 3.33 3.05
N GLU A 554 45.80 3.82 3.54
CA GLU A 554 47.10 3.15 3.43
C GLU A 554 47.13 1.92 4.35
N MET A 555 46.64 2.04 5.59
CA MET A 555 46.46 0.89 6.49
C MET A 555 45.44 -0.13 5.96
N ALA A 556 44.32 0.32 5.38
CA ALA A 556 43.32 -0.56 4.77
C ALA A 556 43.90 -1.36 3.59
N ALA A 557 44.64 -0.70 2.69
CA ALA A 557 45.26 -1.31 1.53
C ALA A 557 46.42 -2.26 1.90
N ALA A 558 47.12 -1.99 3.01
CA ALA A 558 48.15 -2.85 3.58
C ALA A 558 47.60 -4.06 4.36
N GLY A 559 46.29 -4.13 4.62
CA GLY A 559 45.67 -5.16 5.46
C GLY A 559 45.82 -4.93 6.98
N ALA A 560 46.31 -3.76 7.40
CA ALA A 560 46.56 -3.42 8.80
C ALA A 560 45.33 -2.87 9.56
N LEU A 561 44.18 -2.71 8.88
CA LEU A 561 42.88 -2.54 9.52
C LEU A 561 42.08 -3.84 9.36
N ASP A 562 41.81 -4.50 10.48
CA ASP A 562 40.97 -5.68 10.57
C ASP A 562 39.50 -5.32 10.34
N LEU A 563 39.04 -4.21 10.94
CA LEU A 563 37.66 -3.73 10.85
C LEU A 563 37.60 -2.27 10.41
N ILE A 564 36.75 -1.97 9.44
CA ILE A 564 36.58 -0.61 8.90
C ILE A 564 35.11 -0.23 8.92
N ILE A 565 34.77 0.77 9.73
CA ILE A 565 33.41 1.29 9.92
C ILE A 565 33.32 2.64 9.21
N GLY A 566 32.27 2.88 8.43
CA GLY A 566 32.20 4.12 7.65
C GLY A 566 30.93 4.34 6.86
N THR A 567 30.90 5.45 6.12
CA THR A 567 29.78 5.81 5.24
C THR A 567 30.06 5.43 3.79
N HIS A 568 29.37 6.05 2.81
CA HIS A 568 29.74 5.99 1.39
C HIS A 568 31.22 6.33 1.10
N ALA A 569 31.95 6.92 2.06
CA ALA A 569 33.40 7.05 2.02
C ALA A 569 34.14 5.72 1.74
N LEU A 570 33.63 4.58 2.22
CA LEU A 570 34.22 3.25 2.00
C LEU A 570 34.24 2.80 0.53
N ILE A 571 33.31 3.32 -0.29
CA ILE A 571 33.17 2.97 -1.71
C ILE A 571 33.69 4.08 -2.66
N GLN A 572 34.43 5.05 -2.15
CA GLN A 572 35.09 6.07 -2.97
C GLN A 572 36.32 5.53 -3.70
N SER A 573 36.79 6.21 -4.73
CA SER A 573 38.08 5.93 -5.37
C SER A 573 39.23 6.10 -4.36
N GLY A 574 40.24 5.24 -4.45
CA GLY A 574 41.40 5.21 -3.53
C GLY A 574 41.23 4.34 -2.28
N VAL A 575 40.02 3.87 -1.94
CA VAL A 575 39.84 2.87 -0.87
C VAL A 575 39.99 1.46 -1.43
N SER A 576 40.91 0.68 -0.87
CA SER A 576 41.17 -0.73 -1.20
C SER A 576 41.19 -1.56 0.08
N MET A 577 40.62 -2.76 0.04
CA MET A 577 40.54 -3.69 1.18
C MET A 577 40.81 -5.11 0.64
N PRO A 578 42.06 -5.43 0.29
CA PRO A 578 42.39 -6.58 -0.56
C PRO A 578 41.95 -7.93 0.02
N ASN A 579 41.86 -8.03 1.35
CA ASN A 579 41.48 -9.23 2.09
C ASN A 579 40.06 -9.12 2.69
N LEU A 580 39.22 -8.20 2.17
CA LEU A 580 37.81 -8.08 2.59
C LEU A 580 37.06 -9.38 2.33
N ALA A 581 36.59 -10.03 3.39
CA ALA A 581 35.80 -11.26 3.31
C ALA A 581 34.36 -11.08 3.79
N LEU A 582 34.04 -10.07 4.62
CA LEU A 582 32.67 -9.76 5.05
C LEU A 582 32.35 -8.26 4.96
N ALA A 583 31.32 -7.94 4.18
CA ALA A 583 30.77 -6.61 4.01
C ALA A 583 29.37 -6.50 4.65
N VAL A 584 29.29 -5.82 5.79
CA VAL A 584 28.04 -5.49 6.48
C VAL A 584 27.50 -4.15 5.95
N THR A 585 26.19 -4.05 5.71
CA THR A 585 25.53 -2.78 5.35
C THR A 585 24.29 -2.57 6.22
N ASP A 586 24.28 -1.49 7.01
CA ASP A 586 23.15 -1.13 7.88
C ASP A 586 22.14 -0.19 7.19
N GLU A 587 20.89 -0.24 7.64
CA GLU A 587 19.77 0.52 7.07
C GLU A 587 19.72 0.44 5.52
N GLN A 588 19.79 -0.78 4.99
CA GLN A 588 20.10 -1.02 3.57
C GLN A 588 19.19 -0.30 2.56
N HIS A 589 17.98 0.09 2.96
CA HIS A 589 17.01 0.82 2.14
C HIS A 589 17.47 2.24 1.74
N ARG A 590 18.49 2.81 2.41
CA ARG A 590 19.12 4.08 2.04
C ARG A 590 20.28 3.93 1.04
N PHE A 591 20.64 2.69 0.65
CA PHE A 591 21.75 2.41 -0.26
C PHE A 591 21.28 1.89 -1.62
N GLY A 592 21.68 2.58 -2.69
CA GLY A 592 21.39 2.14 -4.05
C GLY A 592 22.06 0.80 -4.39
N VAL A 593 21.47 0.04 -5.32
CA VAL A 593 22.01 -1.25 -5.80
C VAL A 593 23.49 -1.14 -6.20
N ALA A 594 23.84 -0.08 -6.94
CA ALA A 594 25.22 0.20 -7.35
C ALA A 594 26.18 0.41 -6.16
N GLN A 595 25.73 1.02 -5.07
CA GLN A 595 26.55 1.27 -3.88
C GLN A 595 26.84 -0.04 -3.12
N ARG A 596 25.83 -0.91 -3.00
CA ARG A 596 25.98 -2.26 -2.42
C ARG A 596 26.91 -3.15 -3.27
N SER A 597 26.86 -3.02 -4.60
CA SER A 597 27.79 -3.70 -5.51
C SER A 597 29.23 -3.17 -5.40
N ALA A 598 29.40 -1.84 -5.36
CA ALA A 598 30.70 -1.17 -5.29
C ALA A 598 31.49 -1.45 -3.99
N LEU A 599 30.83 -1.94 -2.93
CA LEU A 599 31.48 -2.45 -1.72
C LEU A 599 31.99 -3.89 -1.90
N ARG A 600 31.23 -4.78 -2.57
CA ARG A 600 31.70 -6.14 -2.89
C ARG A 600 32.91 -6.13 -3.82
N GLN A 601 32.99 -5.15 -4.72
CA GLN A 601 34.11 -4.94 -5.63
C GLN A 601 35.40 -4.40 -4.96
N ARG A 602 35.49 -4.37 -3.61
CA ARG A 602 36.69 -3.91 -2.87
C ARG A 602 37.61 -5.03 -2.42
N GLY A 603 37.10 -6.26 -2.28
CA GLY A 603 37.90 -7.46 -2.08
C GLY A 603 38.47 -7.97 -3.41
N LYS A 604 39.53 -8.78 -3.35
CA LYS A 604 40.05 -9.52 -4.52
C LYS A 604 39.13 -10.69 -4.93
N VAL A 605 38.42 -11.25 -3.94
CA VAL A 605 37.38 -12.27 -4.06
C VAL A 605 36.06 -11.62 -3.65
N SER A 606 34.92 -12.16 -4.09
CA SER A 606 33.61 -11.62 -3.70
C SER A 606 33.36 -11.84 -2.21
N PRO A 607 33.23 -10.78 -1.38
CA PRO A 607 33.00 -10.95 0.05
C PRO A 607 31.58 -11.42 0.33
N HIS A 608 31.43 -12.14 1.43
CA HIS A 608 30.17 -12.38 2.10
C HIS A 608 29.47 -11.05 2.41
N ALA A 609 28.15 -11.01 2.25
CA ALA A 609 27.36 -9.80 2.41
C ALA A 609 26.26 -9.99 3.46
N LEU A 610 26.29 -9.15 4.49
CA LEU A 610 25.29 -9.10 5.55
C LEU A 610 24.55 -7.76 5.50
N LEU A 611 23.33 -7.80 5.01
CA LEU A 611 22.43 -6.65 4.97
C LEU A 611 21.67 -6.59 6.30
N MET A 612 21.50 -5.40 6.88
CA MET A 612 20.70 -5.21 8.10
C MET A 612 19.52 -4.27 7.82
N SER A 613 18.39 -4.54 8.48
CA SER A 613 17.18 -3.71 8.41
C SER A 613 16.61 -3.41 9.80
N ALA A 614 16.27 -2.16 10.05
CA ALA A 614 15.51 -1.74 11.24
C ALA A 614 14.00 -2.00 11.11
N THR A 615 13.46 -2.03 9.88
CA THR A 615 12.08 -2.43 9.61
C THR A 615 11.99 -3.95 9.49
N PRO A 616 11.11 -4.60 10.28
CA PRO A 616 10.61 -5.93 9.99
C PRO A 616 9.98 -5.95 8.59
N ILE A 617 10.41 -6.89 7.74
CA ILE A 617 9.77 -7.10 6.44
C ILE A 617 8.75 -8.23 6.62
N PRO A 618 7.48 -8.05 6.19
CA PRO A 618 6.47 -9.11 6.17
C PRO A 618 7.05 -10.37 5.53
N ARG A 619 6.82 -11.55 6.14
CA ARG A 619 7.39 -12.81 5.66
C ARG A 619 6.99 -13.05 4.21
N THR A 620 5.76 -12.68 3.86
CA THR A 620 5.20 -12.75 2.52
C THR A 620 5.90 -11.83 1.50
N LEU A 621 6.33 -10.64 1.90
CA LEU A 621 7.14 -9.75 1.05
C LEU A 621 8.60 -10.21 0.98
N SER A 622 9.18 -10.71 2.07
CA SER A 622 10.58 -11.15 2.08
C SER A 622 10.82 -12.39 1.22
N LEU A 623 9.85 -13.31 1.20
CA LEU A 623 9.84 -14.50 0.34
C LEU A 623 9.64 -14.20 -1.16
N THR A 624 9.06 -13.05 -1.53
CA THR A 624 8.82 -12.65 -2.95
C THR A 624 9.83 -11.64 -3.47
N LEU A 625 9.97 -10.50 -2.78
CA LEU A 625 10.80 -9.36 -3.23
C LEU A 625 12.30 -9.59 -3.03
N TYR A 626 12.67 -10.36 -2.00
CA TYR A 626 14.05 -10.52 -1.52
C TYR A 626 14.53 -11.98 -1.57
N GLY A 627 13.94 -12.82 -2.43
CA GLY A 627 14.29 -14.24 -2.51
C GLY A 627 15.69 -14.56 -3.08
N ASP A 628 16.44 -13.55 -3.56
CA ASP A 628 17.89 -13.68 -3.80
C ASP A 628 18.71 -13.65 -2.50
N LEU A 629 18.11 -13.18 -1.40
CA LEU A 629 18.68 -13.15 -0.06
C LEU A 629 18.27 -14.37 0.76
N ASP A 630 19.16 -14.82 1.65
CA ASP A 630 18.77 -15.60 2.83
C ASP A 630 18.32 -14.64 3.94
N ILE A 631 17.43 -15.06 4.83
CA ILE A 631 16.79 -14.17 5.80
C ILE A 631 16.90 -14.77 7.21
N SER A 632 17.70 -14.12 8.06
CA SER A 632 17.73 -14.40 9.51
C SER A 632 16.88 -13.35 10.22
N THR A 633 16.07 -13.79 11.18
CA THR A 633 15.04 -12.97 11.81
C THR A 633 15.26 -12.95 13.32
N LEU A 634 15.49 -11.76 13.87
CA LEU A 634 15.53 -11.50 15.30
C LEU A 634 14.12 -11.19 15.80
N ASP A 635 13.39 -12.26 16.14
CA ASP A 635 12.02 -12.30 16.66
C ASP A 635 11.95 -12.21 18.20
N GLU A 636 13.08 -12.30 18.90
CA GLU A 636 13.17 -12.15 20.37
C GLU A 636 13.86 -10.83 20.77
N LEU A 637 13.26 -10.08 21.70
CA LEU A 637 13.85 -8.86 22.27
C LEU A 637 14.81 -9.17 23.45
N PRO A 638 15.93 -8.43 23.60
CA PRO A 638 16.84 -8.59 24.73
C PRO A 638 16.18 -8.34 26.09
N ALA A 639 16.57 -9.14 27.08
CA ALA A 639 16.09 -9.01 28.45
C ALA A 639 16.40 -7.62 29.05
N GLY A 640 15.47 -7.09 29.84
CA GLY A 640 15.59 -5.77 30.49
C GLY A 640 15.00 -4.61 29.68
N ARG A 641 14.69 -4.78 28.38
CA ARG A 641 13.99 -3.76 27.60
C ARG A 641 12.53 -3.62 28.10
N GLN A 642 12.13 -2.40 28.43
CA GLN A 642 10.75 -2.08 28.82
C GLN A 642 9.89 -1.75 27.59
N GLU A 643 8.63 -2.17 27.62
CA GLU A 643 7.64 -1.84 26.60
C GLU A 643 7.36 -0.32 26.57
N VAL A 644 7.32 0.24 25.36
CA VAL A 644 6.97 1.65 25.14
C VAL A 644 5.46 1.81 25.27
N ALA A 645 5.01 2.48 26.33
CA ALA A 645 3.60 2.73 26.60
C ALA A 645 3.02 3.63 25.51
N THR A 646 2.37 3.01 24.53
CA THR A 646 1.79 3.69 23.36
C THR A 646 0.35 4.09 23.65
N ARG A 647 -0.05 5.30 23.24
CA ARG A 647 -1.44 5.78 23.33
C ARG A 647 -1.84 6.61 22.12
N TRP A 648 -3.04 6.34 21.60
CA TRP A 648 -3.71 7.23 20.67
C TRP A 648 -4.50 8.30 21.43
N LEU A 649 -4.33 9.58 21.04
CA LEU A 649 -4.86 10.74 21.73
C LEU A 649 -5.70 11.62 20.78
N PRO A 650 -6.92 12.02 21.17
CA PRO A 650 -7.71 12.99 20.41
C PRO A 650 -7.15 14.41 20.56
N PRO A 651 -7.48 15.36 19.67
CA PRO A 651 -6.93 16.73 19.69
C PRO A 651 -7.19 17.49 21.00
N THR A 652 -8.29 17.20 21.68
CA THR A 652 -8.63 17.74 23.00
C THR A 652 -7.64 17.35 24.11
N SER A 653 -6.79 16.35 23.87
CA SER A 653 -5.75 15.90 24.80
C SER A 653 -4.35 16.46 24.50
N ARG A 654 -4.19 17.33 23.47
CA ARG A 654 -2.91 17.92 23.06
C ARG A 654 -2.24 18.70 24.21
N GLU A 655 -3.00 19.52 24.95
CA GLU A 655 -2.49 20.22 26.14
C GLU A 655 -2.03 19.27 27.26
N ALA A 656 -2.75 18.16 27.48
CA ALA A 656 -2.37 17.16 28.46
C ALA A 656 -1.08 16.40 28.07
N ALA A 657 -0.90 16.13 26.77
CA ALA A 657 0.33 15.57 26.23
C ALA A 657 1.52 16.53 26.43
N TYR A 658 1.34 17.83 26.16
CA TYR A 658 2.36 18.85 26.42
C TYR A 658 2.68 19.00 27.92
N GLY A 659 1.68 18.94 28.80
CA GLY A 659 1.86 18.93 30.26
C GLY A 659 2.63 17.70 30.75
N PHE A 660 2.35 16.52 30.20
CA PHE A 660 3.10 15.29 30.48
C PHE A 660 4.55 15.39 29.99
N LEU A 661 4.77 15.96 28.79
CA LEU A 661 6.10 16.19 28.23
C LEU A 661 6.92 17.13 29.12
N ARG A 662 6.35 18.26 29.59
CA ARG A 662 7.01 19.14 30.59
C ARG A 662 7.40 18.39 31.86
N LYS A 663 6.57 17.46 32.35
CA LYS A 663 6.90 16.65 33.54
C LYS A 663 8.12 15.77 33.29
N GLN A 664 8.19 15.07 32.15
CA GLN A 664 9.32 14.20 31.81
C GLN A 664 10.64 14.99 31.70
N LEU A 665 10.62 16.18 31.09
CA LEU A 665 11.80 17.05 31.00
C LEU A 665 12.26 17.57 32.37
N LYS A 666 11.32 17.89 33.28
CA LYS A 666 11.64 18.27 34.67
C LYS A 666 12.26 17.11 35.48
N GLU A 667 12.05 15.86 35.06
CA GLU A 667 12.72 14.67 35.59
C GLU A 667 14.08 14.39 34.90
N GLY A 668 14.63 15.36 34.15
CA GLY A 668 15.96 15.30 33.53
C GLY A 668 16.01 14.56 32.19
N ARG A 669 14.86 14.13 31.66
CA ARG A 669 14.74 13.30 30.44
C ARG A 669 14.60 14.16 29.20
N GLN A 670 14.54 13.51 28.04
CA GLN A 670 14.43 14.17 26.73
C GLN A 670 13.24 13.65 25.93
N ALA A 671 12.80 14.44 24.94
CA ALA A 671 11.63 14.16 24.11
C ALA A 671 11.89 14.38 22.61
N PHE A 672 11.29 13.54 21.77
CA PHE A 672 11.11 13.79 20.35
C PHE A 672 9.70 14.33 20.08
N VAL A 673 9.58 15.28 19.17
CA VAL A 673 8.31 15.74 18.58
C VAL A 673 8.41 15.59 17.06
N VAL A 674 7.61 14.69 16.49
CA VAL A 674 7.62 14.38 15.05
C VAL A 674 6.40 15.03 14.40
N CYS A 675 6.65 15.93 13.45
CA CYS A 675 5.65 16.70 12.72
C CYS A 675 5.37 16.08 11.34
N PRO A 676 4.11 16.08 10.87
CA PRO A 676 3.70 15.34 9.68
C PRO A 676 4.10 16.04 8.38
N LEU A 677 4.17 15.26 7.31
CA LEU A 677 4.26 15.77 5.95
C LEU A 677 2.89 16.38 5.56
N VAL A 678 2.89 17.57 4.97
CA VAL A 678 1.64 18.23 4.51
C VAL A 678 1.33 17.91 3.05
N ASP A 679 2.36 17.63 2.23
CA ASP A 679 2.29 17.12 0.85
C ASP A 679 3.64 16.45 0.48
N GLU A 680 3.71 15.70 -0.63
CA GLU A 680 4.89 14.93 -1.11
C GLU A 680 6.14 15.77 -1.48
N SER A 681 6.09 17.10 -1.35
CA SER A 681 7.18 18.00 -1.75
C SER A 681 8.07 18.39 -0.57
N GLU A 682 9.37 18.05 -0.62
CA GLU A 682 10.37 18.39 0.41
C GLU A 682 10.33 19.87 0.87
N ALA A 683 9.97 20.78 -0.04
CA ALA A 683 9.86 22.21 0.23
C ALA A 683 8.75 22.59 1.23
N ILE A 684 7.72 21.75 1.35
CA ILE A 684 6.60 21.92 2.28
C ILE A 684 6.94 21.28 3.62
N GLU A 685 7.64 20.14 3.65
CA GLU A 685 8.13 19.52 4.90
C GLU A 685 8.91 20.49 5.79
N SER A 686 9.81 21.26 5.18
CA SER A 686 10.64 22.23 5.90
C SER A 686 9.84 23.36 6.53
N LYS A 687 8.64 23.66 6.01
CA LYS A 687 7.77 24.69 6.58
C LYS A 687 7.07 24.19 7.83
N ALA A 688 6.33 23.09 7.74
CA ALA A 688 5.54 22.55 8.85
C ALA A 688 6.37 22.29 10.12
N ALA A 689 7.59 21.76 9.99
CA ALA A 689 8.47 21.55 11.15
C ALA A 689 9.13 22.84 11.66
N THR A 690 9.29 23.88 10.84
CA THR A 690 9.79 25.19 11.29
C THR A 690 8.69 25.98 11.97
N GLU A 691 7.49 26.01 11.39
CA GLU A 691 6.29 26.67 11.94
C GLU A 691 5.91 26.07 13.31
N GLU A 692 5.86 24.73 13.43
CA GLU A 692 5.61 24.11 14.73
C GLU A 692 6.80 24.24 15.69
N TYR A 693 8.05 24.31 15.23
CA TYR A 693 9.20 24.63 16.11
C TYR A 693 9.13 26.07 16.65
N GLU A 694 8.79 27.05 15.82
CA GLU A 694 8.62 28.45 16.23
C GLU A 694 7.47 28.58 17.24
N ARG A 695 6.32 27.96 16.94
CA ARG A 695 5.17 27.88 17.85
C ARG A 695 5.51 27.18 19.17
N LEU A 696 6.16 26.02 19.12
CA LEU A 696 6.53 25.27 20.33
C LEU A 696 7.58 26.02 21.17
N SER A 697 8.53 26.73 20.55
CA SER A 697 9.55 27.49 21.27
C SER A 697 9.07 28.84 21.81
N THR A 698 8.01 29.43 21.25
CA THR A 698 7.48 30.74 21.68
C THR A 698 6.24 30.65 22.57
N GLU A 699 5.27 29.81 22.21
CA GLU A 699 3.99 29.68 22.93
C GLU A 699 4.03 28.57 23.99
N VAL A 700 4.50 27.38 23.62
CA VAL A 700 4.23 26.15 24.38
C VAL A 700 5.35 25.80 25.37
N PHE A 701 6.61 26.05 25.03
CA PHE A 701 7.80 25.67 25.80
C PHE A 701 8.90 26.77 25.83
N PRO A 702 8.59 28.06 26.10
CA PRO A 702 9.59 29.14 26.13
C PRO A 702 10.63 29.00 27.27
N ASP A 703 10.40 28.11 28.22
CA ASP A 703 11.27 27.77 29.34
C ASP A 703 12.28 26.62 29.04
N LEU A 704 12.34 26.12 27.80
CA LEU A 704 13.05 24.87 27.46
C LEU A 704 13.92 24.97 26.20
N THR A 705 14.96 24.13 26.09
CA THR A 705 15.86 24.08 24.93
C THR A 705 15.36 23.12 23.85
N LEU A 706 14.81 23.68 22.76
CA LEU A 706 14.38 22.94 21.58
C LEU A 706 15.51 22.89 20.53
N GLY A 707 15.56 21.81 19.76
CA GLY A 707 16.30 21.70 18.50
C GLY A 707 15.36 21.41 17.33
N LEU A 708 15.75 21.81 16.12
CA LEU A 708 15.02 21.58 14.86
C LEU A 708 15.83 20.68 13.92
N LEU A 709 15.19 19.66 13.33
CA LEU A 709 15.79 18.75 12.36
C LEU A 709 14.85 18.47 11.18
N HIS A 710 15.13 18.96 9.98
CA HIS A 710 14.29 18.74 8.78
C HIS A 710 15.09 18.34 7.53
N GLY A 711 14.40 17.80 6.51
CA GLY A 711 15.01 17.19 5.31
C GLY A 711 16.05 18.07 4.61
N ARG A 712 15.73 19.35 4.44
CA ARG A 712 16.52 20.32 3.67
C ARG A 712 17.73 20.93 4.41
N MET A 713 17.96 20.63 5.68
CA MET A 713 19.16 21.11 6.40
C MET A 713 20.44 20.52 5.80
N LYS A 714 21.56 21.25 5.79
CA LYS A 714 22.83 20.69 5.29
C LYS A 714 23.29 19.55 6.22
N PRO A 715 23.95 18.48 5.72
CA PRO A 715 24.37 17.36 6.56
C PRO A 715 25.12 17.79 7.84
N LYS A 716 26.12 18.68 7.72
CA LYS A 716 26.87 19.24 8.86
C LYS A 716 26.01 19.99 9.90
N GLU A 717 24.87 20.54 9.49
CA GLU A 717 23.92 21.23 10.37
C GLU A 717 23.04 20.20 11.10
N LYS A 718 22.57 19.16 10.39
CA LYS A 718 21.89 18.00 10.99
C LYS A 718 22.79 17.33 12.02
N ASP A 719 24.02 16.97 11.65
CA ASP A 719 24.99 16.30 12.53
C ASP A 719 25.28 17.12 13.80
N ARG A 720 25.30 18.46 13.69
CA ARG A 720 25.46 19.36 14.84
C ARG A 720 24.25 19.33 15.78
N VAL A 721 23.03 19.36 15.26
CA VAL A 721 21.81 19.26 16.09
C VAL A 721 21.67 17.86 16.70
N MET A 722 21.95 16.81 15.94
CA MET A 722 21.91 15.42 16.42
C MET A 722 22.91 15.17 17.55
N ARG A 723 24.14 15.71 17.45
CA ARG A 723 25.11 15.68 18.56
C ARG A 723 24.62 16.47 19.78
N LYS A 724 24.15 17.71 19.61
CA LYS A 724 23.57 18.52 20.72
C LYS A 724 22.46 17.80 21.48
N PHE A 725 21.56 17.12 20.77
CA PHE A 725 20.48 16.36 21.39
C PHE A 725 21.00 15.09 22.09
N ARG A 726 21.91 14.32 21.47
CA ARG A 726 22.57 13.17 22.11
C ARG A 726 23.32 13.55 23.37
N ASP A 727 24.00 14.70 23.35
CA ASP A 727 24.85 15.22 24.43
C ASP A 727 24.06 16.08 25.45
N ALA A 728 22.73 15.97 25.44
CA ALA A 728 21.77 16.59 26.37
C ALA A 728 21.73 18.13 26.43
N GLU A 729 22.27 18.84 25.43
CA GLU A 729 22.15 20.31 25.32
C GLU A 729 20.73 20.78 24.97
N THR A 730 19.95 19.95 24.27
CA THR A 730 18.54 20.21 23.92
C THR A 730 17.61 19.18 24.55
N GLY A 731 16.61 19.63 25.32
CA GLY A 731 15.61 18.77 25.95
C GLY A 731 14.60 18.18 24.97
N ILE A 732 14.26 18.93 23.91
CA ILE A 732 13.30 18.52 22.87
C ILE A 732 13.97 18.54 21.50
N LEU A 733 13.70 17.55 20.66
CA LEU A 733 14.00 17.58 19.22
C LEU A 733 12.70 17.59 18.40
N VAL A 734 12.40 18.72 17.76
CA VAL A 734 11.30 18.87 16.79
C VAL A 734 11.81 18.51 15.40
N SER A 735 11.09 17.64 14.67
CA SER A 735 11.58 17.09 13.41
C SER A 735 10.49 16.58 12.48
N THR A 736 10.79 16.44 11.18
CA THR A 736 9.98 15.65 10.24
C THR A 736 10.35 14.16 10.32
N ALA A 737 10.00 13.35 9.31
CA ALA A 737 10.38 11.94 9.23
C ALA A 737 11.91 11.66 9.29
N VAL A 738 12.78 12.68 9.25
CA VAL A 738 14.25 12.54 9.30
C VAL A 738 14.75 11.84 10.57
N VAL A 739 13.98 11.80 11.67
CA VAL A 739 14.28 10.99 12.88
C VAL A 739 14.35 9.48 12.60
N GLU A 740 13.85 9.01 11.45
CA GLU A 740 14.09 7.66 10.95
C GLU A 740 15.59 7.30 10.98
N VAL A 741 16.49 8.26 10.78
CA VAL A 741 17.93 7.98 10.61
C VAL A 741 18.73 8.03 11.92
N GLY A 742 18.89 6.85 12.52
CA GLY A 742 20.16 6.46 13.13
C GLY A 742 20.51 6.94 14.54
N ILE A 743 19.89 7.97 15.11
CA ILE A 743 20.24 8.43 16.48
C ILE A 743 19.79 7.39 17.54
N ASP A 744 20.63 7.21 18.55
CA ASP A 744 20.32 6.60 19.84
C ASP A 744 20.52 7.62 20.96
N VAL A 745 19.51 7.78 21.82
CA VAL A 745 19.54 8.65 23.01
C VAL A 745 18.82 7.92 24.13
N ALA A 746 19.57 7.23 24.99
CA ALA A 746 19.00 6.42 26.08
C ALA A 746 18.13 7.24 27.07
N ASN A 747 18.38 8.55 27.19
CA ASN A 747 17.62 9.49 28.02
C ASN A 747 16.34 10.04 27.33
N ALA A 748 16.10 9.72 26.06
CA ALA A 748 14.87 10.11 25.36
C ALA A 748 13.75 9.13 25.69
N THR A 749 12.80 9.55 26.53
CA THR A 749 11.70 8.70 27.03
C THR A 749 10.34 9.03 26.44
N VAL A 750 10.21 10.15 25.73
CA VAL A 750 8.94 10.57 25.11
C VAL A 750 9.10 10.67 23.60
N MET A 751 8.22 9.97 22.88
CA MET A 751 7.98 10.17 21.44
C MET A 751 6.58 10.74 21.27
N LEU A 752 6.46 12.00 20.90
CA LEU A 752 5.20 12.64 20.52
C LEU A 752 5.14 12.74 18.99
N ILE A 753 4.05 12.27 18.40
CA ILE A 753 3.83 12.31 16.95
C ILE A 753 2.57 13.13 16.68
N GLU A 754 2.73 14.28 16.03
CA GLU A 754 1.63 15.12 15.56
C GLU A 754 1.12 14.62 14.20
N GLY A 755 -0.20 14.72 13.98
CA GLY A 755 -0.84 14.23 12.74
C GLY A 755 -0.49 12.78 12.39
N ALA A 756 -0.48 11.87 13.37
CA ALA A 756 -0.11 10.46 13.23
C ALA A 756 -0.96 9.72 12.16
N ASP A 757 -2.15 10.23 11.85
CA ASP A 757 -3.01 9.81 10.74
C ASP A 757 -2.40 9.98 9.34
N ARG A 758 -1.31 10.76 9.22
CA ARG A 758 -0.61 11.04 7.95
C ARG A 758 0.61 10.14 7.69
N PHE A 759 1.12 9.41 8.69
CA PHE A 759 2.31 8.55 8.57
C PHE A 759 1.97 7.07 8.33
N GLY A 760 2.77 6.37 7.51
CA GLY A 760 2.63 4.92 7.32
C GLY A 760 2.97 4.12 8.59
N LEU A 761 2.38 2.93 8.76
CA LEU A 761 2.53 2.14 10.00
C LEU A 761 4.00 1.78 10.27
N ALA A 762 4.74 1.38 9.23
CA ALA A 762 6.18 1.14 9.32
C ALA A 762 7.03 2.37 9.74
N GLN A 763 6.56 3.60 9.50
CA GLN A 763 7.25 4.82 9.96
C GLN A 763 6.95 5.09 11.44
N LEU A 764 5.66 5.04 11.81
CA LEU A 764 5.23 5.17 13.20
C LEU A 764 5.89 4.10 14.10
N HIS A 765 6.08 2.89 13.58
CA HIS A 765 6.82 1.84 14.25
C HIS A 765 8.30 2.19 14.48
N GLN A 766 8.98 2.75 13.47
CA GLN A 766 10.36 3.23 13.62
C GLN A 766 10.46 4.35 14.66
N PHE A 767 9.53 5.31 14.66
CA PHE A 767 9.49 6.39 15.65
C PHE A 767 9.27 5.84 17.07
N ARG A 768 8.35 4.89 17.26
CA ARG A 768 8.15 4.17 18.54
C ARG A 768 9.45 3.50 19.02
N GLY A 769 10.24 2.93 18.11
CA GLY A 769 11.55 2.32 18.39
C GLY A 769 12.73 3.29 18.62
N ARG A 770 12.54 4.61 18.52
CA ARG A 770 13.58 5.61 18.85
C ARG A 770 13.64 5.92 20.36
N VAL A 771 12.60 5.59 21.12
CA VAL A 771 12.57 5.66 22.61
C VAL A 771 12.60 4.24 23.22
N GLY A 772 12.63 4.12 24.55
CA GLY A 772 12.67 2.81 25.23
C GLY A 772 14.02 2.11 25.11
N ARG A 773 15.12 2.85 25.34
CA ARG A 773 16.52 2.37 25.27
C ARG A 773 17.32 2.51 26.57
N GLY A 774 16.92 3.41 27.47
CA GLY A 774 17.43 3.47 28.84
C GLY A 774 16.56 2.70 29.85
N GLU A 775 16.95 2.75 31.12
CA GLU A 775 16.25 2.10 32.24
C GLU A 775 14.87 2.72 32.56
N HIS A 776 14.55 3.87 31.96
CA HIS A 776 13.35 4.62 32.24
C HIS A 776 12.18 4.25 31.32
N LYS A 777 11.02 3.96 31.93
CA LYS A 777 9.78 3.70 31.20
C LYS A 777 9.51 4.81 30.19
N SER A 778 9.30 4.41 28.94
CA SER A 778 9.14 5.31 27.80
C SER A 778 7.72 5.28 27.25
N TYR A 779 7.33 6.35 26.57
CA TYR A 779 5.96 6.65 26.17
C TYR A 779 5.92 7.08 24.70
N CYS A 780 4.93 6.59 23.96
CA CYS A 780 4.65 7.03 22.59
C CYS A 780 3.22 7.60 22.52
N MET A 781 3.09 8.87 22.17
CA MET A 781 1.84 9.60 22.10
C MET A 781 1.52 9.94 20.65
N LEU A 782 0.40 9.44 20.15
CA LEU A 782 -0.06 9.61 18.77
C LEU A 782 -1.20 10.62 18.77
N LEU A 783 -0.96 11.86 18.34
CA LEU A 783 -2.02 12.86 18.14
C LEU A 783 -2.51 12.80 16.69
N SER A 784 -3.82 12.86 16.48
CA SER A 784 -4.44 12.87 15.15
C SER A 784 -5.63 13.82 15.11
N ASP A 785 -5.71 14.70 14.11
CA ASP A 785 -6.79 15.70 14.06
C ASP A 785 -8.11 15.14 13.50
N SER A 786 -8.08 14.30 12.45
CA SER A 786 -9.30 13.75 11.82
C SER A 786 -9.07 12.46 10.99
N PRO A 787 -8.65 11.34 11.61
CA PRO A 787 -8.35 10.10 10.89
C PRO A 787 -9.56 9.49 10.16
N SER A 788 -9.32 9.05 8.91
CA SER A 788 -10.20 8.14 8.17
C SER A 788 -10.28 6.75 8.83
N GLU A 789 -11.27 5.92 8.45
CA GLU A 789 -11.39 4.57 9.07
C GLU A 789 -10.11 3.74 8.94
N VAL A 790 -9.47 3.72 7.76
CA VAL A 790 -8.18 3.04 7.54
C VAL A 790 -7.07 3.62 8.43
N ALA A 791 -7.07 4.93 8.67
CA ALA A 791 -6.12 5.55 9.59
C ALA A 791 -6.41 5.21 11.07
N LYS A 792 -7.68 5.05 11.46
CA LYS A 792 -8.07 4.57 12.81
C LYS A 792 -7.64 3.12 13.03
N GLU A 793 -7.88 2.24 12.04
CA GLU A 793 -7.43 0.84 12.08
C GLU A 793 -5.91 0.78 12.24
N ARG A 794 -5.18 1.58 11.46
CA ARG A 794 -3.71 1.70 11.53
C ARG A 794 -3.19 2.22 12.88
N LEU A 795 -3.83 3.24 13.46
CA LEU A 795 -3.44 3.79 14.77
C LEU A 795 -3.78 2.84 15.92
N SER A 796 -4.95 2.20 15.87
CA SER A 796 -5.39 1.17 16.82
C SER A 796 -4.47 -0.06 16.80
N ALA A 797 -4.02 -0.49 15.61
CA ALA A 797 -3.02 -1.54 15.47
C ALA A 797 -1.70 -1.17 16.16
N LEU A 798 -1.22 0.06 16.01
CA LEU A 798 0.03 0.52 16.65
C LEU A 798 -0.07 0.62 18.17
N GLU A 799 -1.23 1.00 18.70
CA GLU A 799 -1.50 1.09 20.13
C GLU A 799 -1.60 -0.30 20.79
N SER A 800 -2.17 -1.29 20.08
CA SER A 800 -2.45 -2.64 20.61
C SER A 800 -1.40 -3.70 20.30
N ILE A 801 -0.69 -3.60 19.17
CA ILE A 801 0.30 -4.61 18.73
C ILE A 801 1.71 -4.09 19.05
N HIS A 802 2.41 -4.81 19.94
CA HIS A 802 3.79 -4.47 20.29
C HIS A 802 4.83 -5.11 19.36
N ASP A 803 4.53 -6.26 18.76
CA ASP A 803 5.39 -6.95 17.79
C ASP A 803 5.44 -6.23 16.43
N GLY A 804 6.64 -5.80 16.03
CA GLY A 804 6.90 -5.12 14.76
C GLY A 804 6.70 -5.96 13.50
N PHE A 805 6.82 -7.29 13.56
CA PHE A 805 6.49 -8.19 12.45
C PHE A 805 4.99 -8.29 12.25
N GLN A 806 4.22 -8.44 13.34
CA GLN A 806 2.76 -8.40 13.29
C GLN A 806 2.25 -7.06 12.76
N LEU A 807 2.84 -5.93 13.20
CA LEU A 807 2.54 -4.61 12.63
C LEU A 807 2.85 -4.49 11.14
N ALA A 808 3.95 -5.07 10.67
CA ALA A 808 4.32 -5.03 9.25
C ALA A 808 3.35 -5.87 8.39
N GLU A 809 2.90 -7.03 8.88
CA GLU A 809 1.87 -7.84 8.22
C GLU A 809 0.51 -7.11 8.17
N VAL A 810 0.15 -6.34 9.21
CA VAL A 810 -1.04 -5.47 9.20
C VAL A 810 -0.88 -4.27 8.26
N ASP A 811 0.31 -3.67 8.13
CA ASP A 811 0.59 -2.60 7.15
C ASP A 811 0.41 -3.09 5.70
N LEU A 812 0.82 -4.34 5.42
CA LEU A 812 0.60 -5.01 4.13
C LEU A 812 -0.89 -5.30 3.86
N GLU A 813 -1.64 -5.72 4.87
CA GLU A 813 -3.09 -5.97 4.74
C GLU A 813 -3.88 -4.67 4.54
N LEU A 814 -3.58 -3.61 5.30
CA LEU A 814 -4.29 -2.32 5.24
C LEU A 814 -4.01 -1.51 3.97
N ARG A 815 -2.78 -1.57 3.41
CA ARG A 815 -2.45 -0.94 2.12
C ARG A 815 -2.92 -1.77 0.92
N GLY A 816 -3.07 -3.07 1.11
CA GLY A 816 -3.20 -4.03 0.01
C GLY A 816 -1.91 -4.14 -0.83
N PRO A 817 -1.89 -5.04 -1.82
CA PRO A 817 -0.67 -5.33 -2.59
C PRO A 817 -0.25 -4.22 -3.57
N GLY A 818 -1.11 -3.24 -3.86
CA GLY A 818 -0.85 -2.21 -4.89
C GLY A 818 0.14 -1.13 -4.45
N ASP A 819 -0.10 -0.50 -3.30
CA ASP A 819 0.60 0.74 -2.92
C ASP A 819 2.04 0.51 -2.43
N PHE A 820 2.41 -0.72 -2.04
CA PHE A 820 3.81 -1.05 -1.70
C PHE A 820 4.74 -1.05 -2.93
N PHE A 821 4.18 -1.16 -4.14
CA PHE A 821 4.90 -1.00 -5.42
C PHE A 821 4.86 0.42 -5.97
N GLY A 822 4.61 1.43 -5.12
CA GLY A 822 4.68 2.85 -5.47
C GLY A 822 5.93 3.16 -6.30
N THR A 823 5.72 3.69 -7.51
CA THR A 823 6.74 3.87 -8.56
C THR A 823 7.54 2.60 -8.91
N ARG A 824 6.93 1.70 -9.70
CA ARG A 824 7.56 0.70 -10.60
C ARG A 824 9.01 0.35 -10.26
N GLN A 825 9.23 -0.46 -9.22
CA GLN A 825 10.55 -1.04 -9.00
C GLN A 825 10.83 -2.07 -10.10
N SER A 826 11.79 -1.77 -10.97
CA SER A 826 12.04 -2.55 -12.19
C SER A 826 12.50 -3.98 -11.87
N GLY A 827 11.82 -4.96 -12.45
CA GLY A 827 12.19 -6.38 -12.36
C GLY A 827 11.23 -7.30 -11.58
N LEU A 828 10.01 -6.85 -11.24
CA LEU A 828 8.96 -7.70 -10.66
C LEU A 828 7.67 -7.59 -11.48
N PRO A 829 7.08 -8.72 -11.94
CA PRO A 829 5.97 -8.69 -12.87
C PRO A 829 4.60 -8.56 -12.20
N ASN A 830 3.63 -8.13 -13.00
CA ASN A 830 2.22 -8.02 -12.62
C ASN A 830 1.57 -9.40 -12.38
N LEU A 831 1.52 -9.85 -11.12
CA LEU A 831 0.68 -10.98 -10.68
C LEU A 831 -0.80 -10.68 -10.96
N ARG A 832 -1.54 -11.64 -11.53
CA ARG A 832 -2.94 -11.42 -12.01
C ARG A 832 -3.98 -12.07 -11.10
N MET A 833 -3.60 -13.12 -10.38
CA MET A 833 -4.45 -13.91 -9.48
C MET A 833 -3.86 -14.06 -8.08
N ALA A 834 -2.53 -14.09 -7.96
CA ALA A 834 -1.83 -14.12 -6.68
C ALA A 834 -1.79 -12.73 -6.02
N HIS A 835 -2.10 -12.69 -4.71
CA HIS A 835 -1.91 -11.52 -3.87
C HIS A 835 -0.81 -11.82 -2.85
N ILE A 836 -0.06 -10.80 -2.44
CA ILE A 836 1.02 -10.96 -1.46
C ILE A 836 0.46 -11.24 -0.04
N SER A 837 -0.86 -11.15 0.16
CA SER A 837 -1.54 -11.64 1.36
C SER A 837 -1.79 -13.16 1.37
N ASP A 838 -1.60 -13.89 0.26
CA ASP A 838 -1.83 -15.34 0.16
C ASP A 838 -0.70 -16.18 0.81
N ARG A 839 -0.31 -15.86 2.06
CA ARG A 839 0.82 -16.44 2.83
C ARG A 839 1.02 -17.94 2.60
N LYS A 840 -0.04 -18.72 2.82
CA LYS A 840 -0.01 -20.19 2.73
C LYS A 840 0.20 -20.73 1.32
N LEU A 841 -0.24 -20.00 0.28
CA LEU A 841 0.03 -20.38 -1.11
C LEU A 841 1.49 -20.08 -1.48
N LEU A 842 2.03 -18.94 -1.03
CA LEU A 842 3.42 -18.59 -1.26
C LEU A 842 4.40 -19.54 -0.56
N GLU A 843 4.14 -19.90 0.70
CA GLU A 843 4.95 -20.86 1.46
C GLU A 843 4.94 -22.24 0.78
N SER A 844 3.75 -22.75 0.43
CA SER A 844 3.58 -24.01 -0.32
C SER A 844 4.26 -23.98 -1.70
N ALA A 845 4.08 -22.89 -2.46
CA ALA A 845 4.72 -22.72 -3.77
C ALA A 845 6.26 -22.68 -3.67
N ARG A 846 6.82 -22.04 -2.64
CA ARG A 846 8.27 -22.03 -2.40
C ARG A 846 8.80 -23.40 -1.98
N GLU A 847 8.07 -24.13 -1.14
CA GLU A 847 8.43 -25.50 -0.77
C GLU A 847 8.47 -26.43 -1.98
N GLU A 848 7.43 -26.43 -2.82
CA GLU A 848 7.38 -27.26 -4.02
C GLU A 848 8.45 -26.82 -5.04
N ALA A 849 8.67 -25.51 -5.20
CA ALA A 849 9.72 -24.99 -6.08
C ALA A 849 11.12 -25.42 -5.60
N ALA A 850 11.38 -25.42 -4.29
CA ALA A 850 12.62 -25.94 -3.72
C ALA A 850 12.79 -27.45 -3.98
N LYS A 851 11.74 -28.26 -3.76
CA LYS A 851 11.73 -29.72 -4.02
C LYS A 851 11.97 -30.06 -5.52
N VAL A 852 11.57 -29.17 -6.43
CA VAL A 852 11.87 -29.27 -7.86
C VAL A 852 13.32 -28.85 -8.14
N MET A 853 13.74 -27.69 -7.66
CA MET A 853 15.09 -27.12 -7.88
C MET A 853 16.21 -27.94 -7.23
N GLU A 854 15.93 -28.75 -6.22
CA GLU A 854 16.87 -29.73 -5.66
C GLU A 854 17.12 -30.91 -6.62
N LYS A 855 16.06 -31.40 -7.28
CA LYS A 855 16.08 -32.63 -8.09
C LYS A 855 16.39 -32.40 -9.56
N ASP A 856 16.00 -31.26 -10.09
CA ASP A 856 16.23 -30.83 -11.47
C ASP A 856 16.47 -29.31 -11.51
N PRO A 857 17.67 -28.85 -11.10
CA PRO A 857 17.96 -27.43 -10.89
C PRO A 857 18.05 -26.60 -12.18
N GLU A 858 17.82 -27.23 -13.34
CA GLU A 858 17.89 -26.62 -14.68
C GLU A 858 16.61 -26.92 -15.49
N LEU A 859 15.59 -27.52 -14.86
CA LEU A 859 14.29 -27.90 -15.44
C LEU A 859 14.41 -28.72 -16.74
N LYS A 860 15.46 -29.55 -16.83
CA LYS A 860 15.82 -30.36 -18.01
C LYS A 860 15.08 -31.70 -18.10
N ALA A 861 14.45 -32.17 -17.02
CA ALA A 861 13.66 -33.38 -17.06
C ALA A 861 12.43 -33.20 -17.96
N LYS A 862 12.09 -34.21 -18.77
CA LYS A 862 10.96 -34.16 -19.71
C LYS A 862 9.63 -33.73 -19.06
N LYS A 863 9.41 -34.08 -17.78
CA LYS A 863 8.22 -33.69 -17.01
C LYS A 863 8.18 -32.22 -16.54
N HIS A 864 9.30 -31.48 -16.66
CA HIS A 864 9.40 -30.07 -16.30
C HIS A 864 9.54 -29.14 -17.52
N ALA A 865 9.56 -29.67 -18.75
CA ALA A 865 9.77 -28.88 -19.97
C ALA A 865 8.73 -27.75 -20.15
N LEU A 866 7.47 -27.97 -19.74
CA LEU A 866 6.43 -26.94 -19.76
C LEU A 866 6.63 -25.87 -18.67
N LEU A 867 7.14 -26.26 -17.49
CA LEU A 867 7.56 -25.31 -16.45
C LEU A 867 8.76 -24.47 -16.91
N ALA A 868 9.75 -25.08 -17.55
CA ALA A 868 10.91 -24.38 -18.11
C ALA A 868 10.47 -23.33 -19.15
N ALA A 869 9.57 -23.70 -20.07
CA ALA A 869 9.00 -22.78 -21.05
C ALA A 869 8.18 -21.65 -20.40
N GLN A 870 7.47 -21.92 -19.30
CA GLN A 870 6.71 -20.90 -18.56
C GLN A 870 7.63 -19.95 -17.78
N VAL A 871 8.67 -20.46 -17.13
CA VAL A 871 9.69 -19.66 -16.43
C VAL A 871 10.49 -18.79 -17.41
N ALA A 872 10.77 -19.28 -18.62
CA ALA A 872 11.40 -18.48 -19.69
C ALA A 872 10.52 -17.28 -20.07
N ARG A 873 9.26 -17.50 -20.50
CA ARG A 873 8.31 -16.42 -20.82
C ARG A 873 8.16 -15.40 -19.69
N PHE A 874 8.17 -15.87 -18.44
CA PHE A 874 8.07 -15.03 -17.25
C PHE A 874 9.30 -14.13 -17.07
N LEU A 875 10.51 -14.65 -17.30
CA LEU A 875 11.75 -13.88 -17.27
C LEU A 875 11.87 -12.91 -18.45
N ASP A 876 11.37 -13.28 -19.63
CA ASP A 876 11.34 -12.41 -20.81
C ASP A 876 10.46 -11.17 -20.56
N ALA A 877 9.22 -11.38 -20.09
CA ALA A 877 8.29 -10.29 -19.76
C ALA A 877 8.85 -9.35 -18.65
N VAL A 878 9.50 -9.91 -17.62
CA VAL A 878 10.19 -9.15 -16.57
C VAL A 878 11.36 -8.32 -17.11
N SER A 879 11.95 -8.74 -18.23
CA SER A 879 13.06 -8.03 -18.87
C SER A 879 12.56 -6.90 -19.77
N GLU A 880 11.43 -7.08 -20.47
CA GLU A 880 10.78 -6.03 -21.27
C GLU A 880 10.12 -4.94 -20.41
N GLU A 881 9.52 -5.29 -19.26
CA GLU A 881 9.02 -4.29 -18.29
C GLU A 881 10.16 -3.51 -17.59
N GLY A 882 11.43 -3.93 -17.76
CA GLY A 882 12.61 -3.36 -17.12
C GLY A 882 13.46 -2.42 -17.99
N SER A 883 13.11 -2.23 -19.27
CA SER A 883 13.87 -1.46 -20.28
C SER A 883 13.15 -0.20 -20.74
#